data_AF-A0A9P9C7P7-F1
#
_entry.id   AF-A0A9P9C7P7-F1
#
_cell.length_a   1.000
_cell.length_b   1.000
_cell.length_c   1.000
_cell.angle_alpha   90.00
_cell.angle_beta   90.00
_cell.angle_gamma   90.00
#
_symmetry.space_group_name_H-M   'P 1'
#
loop_
_entity.id
_entity.type
_entity.pdbx_description
1 polymer ?
#
loop_
_entity_poly.entity_id
_entity_poly.type
_entity_poly.pdbx_seq_one_letter_code
_entity_poly.pdbx_strand_id
1 'polypeptide(L)'
;MSATTELNSGWRWKQRETAAAIGDELQRQGWTAASAIPSEIHLELMKVGRIPDPYIASNEHKVQWVGEREWLYSTTFDYSPTEGNSHVELVFEGLDTLCRIYLVSSPSLSLLYILILCSGLQVAIDNKLLQKSNTLLLHFESAKLRAKELEAKYGRVRAGSSNLGDPSRVYVRKAQYHWRWDWGPEIMCAGPWRPIHLKTYKAVFDIVHAAASVSDKLASTLRIDATLKGDVTSAKFIRTVLRDSAGKVVAEAEKSIADHKKLDGIIKFDLGTDKVALWWPTGNGSQPLYTVETSLLDEKKSVLDVNSQRTGFRRVRVVQEPLKDQKGTTFLFEINNVRIFMGGSNWIPADMFLTRITEANYRKWLELMIEGNQNMIRVWGGGVYEPSIFYDICDELGILVWQDFQFACGVYQTYSDEFIKSVDEEAELNVIRMRRHPSIALWCVERRKKELPAKLFYEKHFPEIVGRLTDNEVPYWPGSPFGGEGWDTSDPTVGDVHQWNVWGGAGIMEFYQNYDILGGRFVSEFGLPSFPDMPTIDYWLDGDKSQRYSQSKLSAQHCKAGAHERRFGILMNENFRPNTDFESHVYLTQLMQSDGVSYAYRIWRRDWKEQGRQYNAGVLVWQLNDCWPVTSWAIVDYFYRIKPVFYTIKREMKPYTVGILREVIKNRWDDRPRQFYEFGAYQSRDAVIDVWATNSTLQERKVKLELEFYDLEAPAWKWSQSHDLVLAPNQATEPKNLQRFKVQYAPEREPVKPESENADLPPTPSYSVVAHVRICDASTGELLSSYSDWPQPPSLNIKKSNDKLTLSVKAPLRPEVKWSDNALDLWPGEEQTVVVDGLGSRKLLVQYLGSEHGTEFSV
;
A
#
# COMPACT_ATOMS: atom_id res chain seq x y z
N MET A 1 -29.04 6.63 -28.54
CA MET A 1 -28.16 6.40 -27.38
C MET A 1 -27.09 5.38 -27.75
N SER A 2 -25.87 5.58 -27.29
CA SER A 2 -24.78 4.61 -27.39
C SER A 2 -25.16 3.29 -26.70
N ALA A 3 -24.60 2.19 -27.20
CA ALA A 3 -24.80 0.87 -26.61
C ALA A 3 -23.44 0.20 -26.39
N THR A 4 -23.23 -0.33 -25.19
CA THR A 4 -22.03 -1.06 -24.80
C THR A 4 -22.46 -2.47 -24.41
N THR A 5 -21.86 -3.49 -25.02
CA THR A 5 -22.10 -4.90 -24.72
C THR A 5 -20.80 -5.53 -24.27
N GLU A 6 -20.77 -6.12 -23.09
CA GLU A 6 -19.61 -6.86 -22.61
C GLU A 6 -19.47 -8.19 -23.36
N LEU A 7 -18.27 -8.50 -23.83
CA LEU A 7 -17.93 -9.74 -24.51
C LEU A 7 -17.39 -10.76 -23.49
N ASN A 8 -18.26 -11.28 -22.63
CA ASN A 8 -17.88 -12.13 -21.49
C ASN A 8 -18.23 -13.63 -21.66
N SER A 9 -18.71 -14.06 -22.83
CA SER A 9 -19.15 -15.44 -23.08
C SER A 9 -18.49 -16.05 -24.32
N GLY A 10 -18.57 -17.39 -24.44
CA GLY A 10 -18.10 -18.13 -25.62
C GLY A 10 -16.58 -18.21 -25.81
N TRP A 11 -15.81 -17.77 -24.81
CA TRP A 11 -14.36 -17.75 -24.91
C TRP A 11 -13.75 -19.14 -24.81
N ARG A 12 -12.67 -19.33 -25.57
CA ARG A 12 -11.82 -20.51 -25.59
C ARG A 12 -10.36 -20.10 -25.68
N TRP A 13 -9.46 -20.93 -25.19
CA TRP A 13 -8.02 -20.71 -25.23
C TRP A 13 -7.26 -21.92 -25.77
N LYS A 14 -6.04 -21.68 -26.27
CA LYS A 14 -5.07 -22.75 -26.56
C LYS A 14 -3.64 -22.23 -26.51
N GLN A 15 -2.68 -23.16 -26.37
CA GLN A 15 -1.27 -22.86 -26.63
C GLN A 15 -1.04 -22.73 -28.14
N ARG A 16 -0.35 -21.68 -28.59
CA ARG A 16 -0.06 -21.46 -30.01
C ARG A 16 0.90 -22.53 -30.55
N GLU A 17 0.62 -23.00 -31.75
CA GLU A 17 1.53 -23.84 -32.54
C GLU A 17 2.33 -22.94 -33.49
N THR A 18 3.55 -22.56 -33.12
CA THR A 18 4.33 -21.54 -33.84
C THR A 18 4.69 -21.90 -35.29
N ALA A 19 4.58 -23.17 -35.69
CA ALA A 19 4.73 -23.62 -37.08
C ALA A 19 3.49 -23.34 -37.95
N ALA A 20 2.35 -22.99 -37.35
CA ALA A 20 1.13 -22.60 -38.04
C ALA A 20 1.16 -21.13 -38.50
N ALA A 21 0.51 -20.85 -39.64
CA ALA A 21 0.02 -19.49 -39.86
C ALA A 21 -1.07 -19.17 -38.84
N ILE A 22 -1.09 -17.93 -38.33
CA ILE A 22 -2.04 -17.51 -37.28
C ILE A 22 -3.51 -17.69 -37.71
N GLY A 23 -3.82 -17.54 -39.00
CA GLY A 23 -5.17 -17.73 -39.53
C GLY A 23 -5.66 -19.18 -39.50
N ASP A 24 -4.75 -20.15 -39.55
CA ASP A 24 -5.09 -21.57 -39.54
C ASP A 24 -5.41 -22.07 -38.12
N GLU A 25 -5.00 -21.34 -37.10
CA GLU A 25 -5.09 -21.77 -35.69
C GLU A 25 -6.54 -21.97 -35.22
N LEU A 26 -7.49 -21.24 -35.82
CA LEU A 26 -8.91 -21.35 -35.52
C LEU A 26 -9.54 -22.66 -36.00
N GLN A 27 -8.97 -23.29 -37.03
CA GLN A 27 -9.46 -24.54 -37.61
C GLN A 27 -8.78 -25.77 -37.00
N ARG A 28 -7.71 -25.57 -36.24
CA ARG A 28 -6.97 -26.65 -35.58
C ARG A 28 -7.65 -27.10 -34.28
N GLN A 29 -7.38 -28.33 -33.90
CA GLN A 29 -7.82 -28.91 -32.63
C GLN A 29 -7.05 -28.31 -31.44
N GLY A 30 -7.44 -28.68 -30.21
CA GLY A 30 -6.73 -28.30 -28.99
C GLY A 30 -7.25 -27.06 -28.26
N TRP A 31 -8.32 -26.43 -28.77
CA TRP A 31 -9.03 -25.38 -28.04
C TRP A 31 -9.74 -25.94 -26.80
N THR A 32 -9.61 -25.23 -25.70
CA THR A 32 -10.28 -25.51 -24.42
C THR A 32 -11.21 -24.35 -24.09
N ALA A 33 -12.41 -24.62 -23.59
CA ALA A 33 -13.31 -23.55 -23.16
C ALA A 33 -12.65 -22.76 -22.00
N ALA A 34 -12.68 -21.44 -22.10
CA ALA A 34 -12.26 -20.58 -21.00
C ALA A 34 -13.32 -20.66 -19.90
N SER A 35 -12.88 -20.83 -18.67
CA SER A 35 -13.80 -20.97 -17.54
C SER A 35 -14.38 -19.63 -17.05
N ALA A 36 -13.70 -18.52 -17.34
CA ALA A 36 -14.14 -17.15 -17.03
C ALA A 36 -13.47 -16.14 -17.98
N ILE A 37 -14.07 -14.96 -18.10
CA ILE A 37 -13.44 -13.74 -18.61
C ILE A 37 -13.85 -12.61 -17.65
N PRO A 38 -12.92 -11.77 -17.17
CA PRO A 38 -11.47 -11.75 -17.44
C PRO A 38 -10.71 -13.04 -17.08
N SER A 39 -9.57 -13.28 -17.74
CA SER A 39 -8.82 -14.55 -17.65
C SER A 39 -7.31 -14.37 -17.66
N GLU A 40 -6.63 -15.28 -16.95
CA GLU A 40 -5.19 -15.47 -16.97
C GLU A 40 -4.87 -16.95 -17.22
N ILE A 41 -3.92 -17.21 -18.12
CA ILE A 41 -3.69 -18.58 -18.61
C ILE A 41 -3.28 -19.59 -17.52
N HIS A 42 -2.58 -19.14 -16.48
CA HIS A 42 -2.22 -20.01 -15.36
C HIS A 42 -3.47 -20.55 -14.64
N LEU A 43 -4.50 -19.71 -14.43
CA LEU A 43 -5.75 -20.14 -13.82
C LEU A 43 -6.47 -21.18 -14.67
N GLU A 44 -6.50 -20.97 -15.99
CA GLU A 44 -7.11 -21.90 -16.93
C GLU A 44 -6.36 -23.25 -16.95
N LEU A 45 -5.03 -23.24 -16.98
CA LEU A 45 -4.20 -24.44 -16.92
C LEU A 45 -4.38 -25.20 -15.59
N MET A 46 -4.48 -24.50 -14.46
CA MET A 46 -4.77 -25.12 -13.16
C MET A 46 -6.15 -25.78 -13.15
N LYS A 47 -7.18 -25.11 -13.67
CA LYS A 47 -8.56 -25.63 -13.72
C LYS A 47 -8.68 -26.92 -14.53
N VAL A 48 -7.88 -27.08 -15.58
CA VAL A 48 -7.82 -28.33 -16.37
C VAL A 48 -6.73 -29.31 -15.91
N GLY A 49 -6.08 -29.06 -14.77
CA GLY A 49 -5.09 -29.96 -14.17
C GLY A 49 -3.78 -30.09 -14.95
N ARG A 50 -3.44 -29.13 -15.82
CA ARG A 50 -2.20 -29.13 -16.61
C ARG A 50 -0.99 -28.56 -15.88
N ILE A 51 -1.22 -27.74 -14.87
CA ILE A 51 -0.19 -27.25 -13.95
C ILE A 51 -0.68 -27.39 -12.50
N PRO A 52 0.23 -27.64 -11.54
CA PRO A 52 -0.11 -27.60 -10.13
C PRO A 52 -0.34 -26.15 -9.65
N ASP A 53 -0.90 -25.99 -8.44
CA ASP A 53 -0.95 -24.68 -7.78
C ASP A 53 0.48 -24.19 -7.48
N PRO A 54 0.92 -23.05 -8.05
CA PRO A 54 2.26 -22.52 -7.83
C PRO A 54 2.50 -22.01 -6.41
N TYR A 55 1.45 -21.82 -5.60
CA TYR A 55 1.56 -21.38 -4.20
C TYR A 55 1.88 -22.51 -3.22
N ILE A 56 1.92 -23.76 -3.70
CA ILE A 56 2.19 -24.92 -2.87
C ILE A 56 3.64 -25.38 -3.07
N ALA A 57 4.31 -25.68 -1.96
CA ALA A 57 5.64 -26.26 -1.90
C ALA A 57 6.64 -25.50 -2.81
N SER A 58 7.22 -26.17 -3.81
CA SER A 58 8.15 -25.58 -4.77
C SER A 58 7.57 -25.55 -6.19
N ASN A 59 6.24 -25.55 -6.31
CA ASN A 59 5.54 -25.64 -7.61
C ASN A 59 5.75 -24.42 -8.50
N GLU A 60 6.17 -23.26 -7.97
CA GLU A 60 6.65 -22.12 -8.76
C GLU A 60 7.59 -22.57 -9.89
N HIS A 61 8.57 -23.43 -9.59
CA HIS A 61 9.55 -23.89 -10.59
C HIS A 61 8.94 -24.78 -11.68
N LYS A 62 7.80 -25.43 -11.40
CA LYS A 62 7.12 -26.34 -12.34
C LYS A 62 6.28 -25.59 -13.38
N VAL A 63 6.00 -24.31 -13.16
CA VAL A 63 5.09 -23.53 -14.02
C VAL A 63 5.81 -22.51 -14.91
N GLN A 64 7.13 -22.38 -14.81
CA GLN A 64 7.91 -21.37 -15.54
C GLN A 64 7.76 -21.45 -17.07
N TRP A 65 7.57 -22.67 -17.60
CA TRP A 65 7.39 -22.89 -19.04
C TRP A 65 6.19 -22.14 -19.60
N VAL A 66 5.16 -21.84 -18.80
CA VAL A 66 3.94 -21.15 -19.24
C VAL A 66 4.27 -19.75 -19.78
N GLY A 67 5.19 -19.04 -19.13
CA GLY A 67 5.67 -17.72 -19.54
C GLY A 67 6.55 -17.73 -20.79
N GLU A 68 7.04 -18.90 -21.21
CA GLU A 68 7.87 -19.11 -22.40
C GLU A 68 7.05 -19.56 -23.61
N ARG A 69 5.73 -19.69 -23.45
CA ARG A 69 4.80 -20.03 -24.53
C ARG A 69 3.99 -18.83 -24.96
N GLU A 70 3.41 -18.99 -26.14
CA GLU A 70 2.45 -18.07 -26.69
C GLU A 70 1.04 -18.65 -26.58
N TRP A 71 0.07 -17.79 -26.36
CA TRP A 71 -1.29 -18.19 -25.99
C TRP A 71 -2.31 -17.50 -26.89
N LEU A 72 -3.33 -18.25 -27.28
CA LEU A 72 -4.44 -17.73 -28.08
C LEU A 72 -5.71 -17.76 -27.25
N TYR A 73 -6.50 -16.69 -27.34
CA TYR A 73 -7.87 -16.62 -26.85
C TYR A 73 -8.80 -16.27 -28.00
N SER A 74 -9.96 -16.90 -28.09
CA SER A 74 -10.93 -16.63 -29.14
C SER A 74 -12.35 -16.68 -28.61
N THR A 75 -13.22 -15.81 -29.14
CA THR A 75 -14.66 -15.87 -28.95
C THR A 75 -15.39 -15.49 -30.23
N THR A 76 -16.69 -15.77 -30.28
CA THR A 76 -17.60 -15.26 -31.29
C THR A 76 -18.56 -14.25 -30.67
N PHE A 77 -18.85 -13.17 -31.39
CA PHE A 77 -19.83 -12.18 -30.96
C PHE A 77 -20.73 -11.80 -32.13
N ASP A 78 -22.00 -11.57 -31.81
CA ASP A 78 -22.98 -11.12 -32.79
C ASP A 78 -22.92 -9.59 -32.94
N TYR A 79 -23.13 -9.12 -34.16
CA TYR A 79 -23.30 -7.71 -34.47
C TYR A 79 -24.55 -7.52 -35.31
N SER A 80 -25.45 -6.66 -34.82
CA SER A 80 -26.61 -6.19 -35.56
C SER A 80 -26.55 -4.67 -35.63
N PRO A 81 -26.52 -4.06 -36.83
CA PRO A 81 -26.54 -2.62 -36.96
C PRO A 81 -27.75 -2.06 -36.23
N THR A 82 -27.52 -1.15 -35.28
CA THR A 82 -28.60 -0.41 -34.62
C THR A 82 -28.91 0.82 -35.45
N GLU A 83 -30.19 1.10 -35.70
CA GLU A 83 -30.62 2.25 -36.50
C GLU A 83 -30.05 3.55 -35.90
N GLY A 84 -29.27 4.28 -36.71
CA GLY A 84 -28.61 5.52 -36.30
C GLY A 84 -27.21 5.38 -35.68
N ASN A 85 -26.77 4.19 -35.26
CA ASN A 85 -25.39 3.97 -34.77
C ASN A 85 -24.47 3.58 -35.93
N SER A 86 -23.67 4.54 -36.42
CA SER A 86 -22.79 4.38 -37.56
C SER A 86 -21.35 3.99 -37.21
N HIS A 87 -20.97 3.96 -35.93
CA HIS A 87 -19.63 3.64 -35.46
C HIS A 87 -19.62 2.44 -34.52
N VAL A 88 -18.57 1.62 -34.61
CA VAL A 88 -18.34 0.44 -33.77
C VAL A 88 -16.90 0.44 -33.29
N GLU A 89 -16.70 0.12 -32.01
CA GLU A 89 -15.39 0.01 -31.37
C GLU A 89 -15.33 -1.22 -30.45
N LEU A 90 -14.16 -1.85 -30.39
CA LEU A 90 -13.81 -2.77 -29.30
C LEU A 90 -13.04 -2.00 -28.23
N VAL A 91 -13.48 -2.12 -26.99
CA VAL A 91 -12.84 -1.52 -25.81
C VAL A 91 -12.25 -2.65 -24.99
N PHE A 92 -10.93 -2.70 -24.89
CA PHE A 92 -10.19 -3.64 -24.06
C PHE A 92 -9.73 -2.90 -22.82
N GLU A 93 -10.19 -3.25 -21.62
CA GLU A 93 -9.78 -2.54 -20.40
C GLU A 93 -8.35 -2.90 -19.95
N GLY A 94 -7.83 -4.03 -20.39
CA GLY A 94 -6.49 -4.53 -20.04
C GLY A 94 -6.19 -5.88 -20.68
N LEU A 95 -5.04 -5.97 -21.34
CA LEU A 95 -4.49 -7.19 -21.95
C LEU A 95 -3.06 -7.36 -21.40
N ASP A 96 -2.71 -8.55 -20.93
CA ASP A 96 -1.37 -8.84 -20.40
C ASP A 96 -0.59 -9.76 -21.35
N THR A 97 0.42 -9.28 -22.09
CA THR A 97 0.70 -7.86 -22.39
C THR A 97 0.83 -7.69 -23.91
N LEU A 98 1.80 -8.39 -24.51
CA LEU A 98 2.09 -8.31 -25.95
C LEU A 98 0.99 -9.04 -26.71
N CYS A 99 -0.02 -8.30 -27.17
CA CYS A 99 -1.23 -8.88 -27.74
C CYS A 99 -1.48 -8.37 -29.15
N ARG A 100 -1.60 -9.28 -30.10
CA ARG A 100 -2.12 -9.00 -31.45
C ARG A 100 -3.60 -9.32 -31.51
N ILE A 101 -4.39 -8.38 -32.02
CA ILE A 101 -5.84 -8.44 -32.02
C ILE A 101 -6.31 -8.64 -33.46
N TYR A 102 -7.03 -9.74 -33.70
CA TYR A 102 -7.53 -10.10 -35.02
C TYR A 102 -9.05 -10.17 -35.04
N LEU A 103 -9.64 -9.61 -36.08
CA LEU A 103 -11.03 -9.84 -36.45
C LEU A 103 -11.07 -10.79 -37.63
N VAL A 104 -11.80 -11.88 -37.49
CA VAL A 104 -11.97 -12.87 -38.55
C VAL A 104 -13.38 -12.74 -39.10
N SER A 105 -13.48 -12.28 -40.34
CA SER A 105 -14.71 -12.21 -41.12
C SER A 105 -14.48 -13.04 -42.39
N SER A 106 -15.16 -14.18 -42.51
CA SER A 106 -14.89 -15.16 -43.57
C SER A 106 -14.87 -14.52 -44.97
N PRO A 107 -13.81 -14.70 -45.81
CA PRO A 107 -12.58 -15.48 -45.62
C PRO A 107 -11.34 -14.65 -45.17
N SER A 108 -11.53 -13.40 -44.78
CA SER A 108 -10.45 -12.48 -44.39
C SER A 108 -10.09 -12.57 -42.91
N LEU A 109 -8.78 -12.58 -42.63
CA LEU A 109 -8.21 -12.31 -41.33
C LEU A 109 -7.63 -10.89 -41.33
N SER A 110 -8.21 -10.00 -40.54
CA SER A 110 -7.75 -8.62 -40.43
C SER A 110 -7.04 -8.44 -39.08
N LEU A 111 -5.75 -8.10 -39.11
CA LEU A 111 -5.06 -7.59 -37.93
C LEU A 111 -5.61 -6.20 -37.63
N LEU A 112 -6.29 -6.06 -36.50
CA LEU A 112 -6.86 -4.78 -36.08
C LEU A 112 -5.83 -3.91 -35.37
N TYR A 113 -5.02 -4.51 -34.48
CA TYR A 113 -4.10 -3.77 -33.63
C TYR A 113 -2.98 -4.65 -33.06
N ILE A 114 -1.85 -4.04 -32.74
CA ILE A 114 -0.75 -4.65 -31.97
C ILE A 114 -0.58 -3.82 -30.70
N LEU A 115 -0.89 -4.43 -29.55
CA LEU A 115 -0.73 -3.79 -28.24
C LEU A 115 0.56 -4.27 -27.56
N ILE A 116 1.32 -3.33 -27.01
CA ILE A 116 2.61 -3.56 -26.34
C ILE A 116 2.53 -3.18 -24.83
N LEU A 117 1.36 -2.74 -24.36
CA LEU A 117 1.13 -2.18 -23.02
C LEU A 117 0.00 -2.89 -22.28
N CYS A 118 -0.05 -2.78 -20.95
CA CYS A 118 -1.05 -3.43 -20.10
C CYS A 118 -2.36 -2.66 -19.88
N SER A 119 -2.50 -1.44 -20.42
CA SER A 119 -3.58 -0.49 -20.07
C SER A 119 -4.55 -0.26 -21.22
N GLY A 120 -5.78 0.18 -20.87
CA GLY A 120 -6.96 0.13 -21.74
C GLY A 120 -6.78 0.68 -23.16
N LEU A 121 -7.32 -0.03 -24.13
CA LEU A 121 -7.21 0.23 -25.56
C LEU A 121 -8.60 0.31 -26.20
N GLN A 122 -8.81 1.30 -27.06
CA GLN A 122 -10.03 1.43 -27.88
C GLN A 122 -9.67 1.26 -29.35
N VAL A 123 -10.31 0.31 -30.03
CA VAL A 123 -10.04 -0.05 -31.43
C VAL A 123 -11.30 0.17 -32.26
N ALA A 124 -11.30 1.19 -33.11
CA ALA A 124 -12.39 1.40 -34.07
C ALA A 124 -12.40 0.31 -35.14
N ILE A 125 -13.60 -0.16 -35.47
CA ILE A 125 -13.85 -1.17 -36.50
C ILE A 125 -14.60 -0.52 -37.66
N ASP A 126 -14.16 -0.77 -38.89
CA ASP A 126 -14.99 -0.47 -40.05
C ASP A 126 -16.18 -1.44 -40.05
N ASN A 127 -17.39 -0.91 -39.85
CA ASN A 127 -18.62 -1.68 -39.79
C ASN A 127 -18.84 -2.56 -41.04
N LYS A 128 -18.22 -2.24 -42.19
CA LYS A 128 -18.29 -3.06 -43.41
C LYS A 128 -17.58 -4.41 -43.26
N LEU A 129 -16.64 -4.53 -42.31
CA LEU A 129 -15.95 -5.77 -42.00
C LEU A 129 -16.78 -6.70 -41.10
N LEU A 130 -17.81 -6.16 -40.44
CA LEU A 130 -18.63 -6.91 -39.49
C LEU A 130 -19.74 -7.68 -40.21
N GLN A 131 -19.88 -8.94 -39.82
CA GLN A 131 -20.96 -9.82 -40.22
C GLN A 131 -21.95 -9.97 -39.06
N LYS A 132 -23.04 -10.73 -39.28
CA LYS A 132 -23.99 -11.04 -38.20
C LYS A 132 -23.32 -11.72 -37.01
N SER A 133 -22.35 -12.59 -37.28
CA SER A 133 -21.51 -13.29 -36.30
C SER A 133 -20.04 -13.07 -36.68
N ASN A 134 -19.23 -12.65 -35.72
CA ASN A 134 -17.83 -12.28 -35.90
C ASN A 134 -16.95 -13.08 -34.96
N THR A 135 -15.74 -13.42 -35.37
CA THR A 135 -14.77 -14.07 -34.49
C THR A 135 -13.68 -13.08 -34.09
N LEU A 136 -13.46 -12.95 -32.79
CA LEU A 136 -12.32 -12.24 -32.21
C LEU A 136 -11.24 -13.28 -31.87
N LEU A 137 -10.00 -13.00 -32.25
CA LEU A 137 -8.83 -13.80 -31.90
C LEU A 137 -7.76 -12.88 -31.29
N LEU A 138 -7.35 -13.20 -30.06
CA LEU A 138 -6.29 -12.55 -29.33
C LEU A 138 -5.08 -13.48 -29.29
N HIS A 139 -3.93 -12.96 -29.69
CA HIS A 139 -2.67 -13.69 -29.68
C HIS A 139 -1.68 -13.01 -28.75
N PHE A 140 -1.38 -13.67 -27.64
CA PHE A 140 -0.42 -13.23 -26.63
C PHE A 140 0.95 -13.84 -26.91
N GLU A 141 1.91 -12.96 -27.24
CA GLU A 141 3.33 -13.30 -27.39
C GLU A 141 4.01 -13.39 -26.00
N SER A 142 5.10 -14.16 -25.90
CA SER A 142 5.85 -14.28 -24.64
C SER A 142 6.58 -12.98 -24.30
N ALA A 143 6.13 -12.29 -23.25
CA ALA A 143 6.82 -11.12 -22.70
C ALA A 143 8.25 -11.46 -22.24
N LYS A 144 8.46 -12.68 -21.71
CA LYS A 144 9.76 -13.17 -21.24
C LYS A 144 10.77 -13.27 -22.38
N LEU A 145 10.39 -13.96 -23.46
CA LEU A 145 11.26 -14.12 -24.64
C LEU A 145 11.49 -12.77 -25.33
N ARG A 146 10.45 -11.94 -25.45
CA ARG A 146 10.58 -10.61 -26.05
C ARG A 146 11.55 -9.71 -25.28
N ALA A 147 11.49 -9.72 -23.96
CA ALA A 147 12.42 -8.95 -23.14
C ALA A 147 13.87 -9.39 -23.34
N LYS A 148 14.12 -10.70 -23.49
CA LYS A 148 15.45 -11.25 -23.78
C LYS A 148 15.98 -10.84 -25.15
N GLU A 149 15.13 -10.83 -26.17
CA GLU A 149 15.50 -10.31 -27.48
C GLU A 149 15.90 -8.84 -27.41
N LEU A 150 15.13 -8.03 -26.68
CA LEU A 150 15.40 -6.60 -26.50
C LEU A 150 16.69 -6.37 -25.68
N GLU A 151 16.91 -7.14 -24.61
CA GLU A 151 18.16 -7.13 -23.84
C GLU A 151 19.37 -7.50 -24.71
N ALA A 152 19.25 -8.52 -25.55
CA ALA A 152 20.33 -8.90 -26.47
C ALA A 152 20.63 -7.79 -27.50
N LYS A 153 19.60 -7.06 -27.95
CA LYS A 153 19.72 -5.97 -28.92
C LYS A 153 20.31 -4.69 -28.30
N TYR A 154 19.87 -4.31 -27.11
CA TYR A 154 20.18 -3.02 -26.49
C TYR A 154 21.18 -3.10 -25.33
N GLY A 155 21.60 -4.31 -24.96
CA GLY A 155 22.54 -4.59 -23.87
C GLY A 155 21.85 -4.85 -22.54
N ARG A 156 22.55 -5.51 -21.62
CA ARG A 156 22.04 -5.76 -20.27
C ARG A 156 22.22 -4.53 -19.38
N VAL A 157 21.18 -4.19 -18.63
CA VAL A 157 21.19 -3.10 -17.64
C VAL A 157 20.88 -3.61 -16.25
N ARG A 158 21.11 -2.76 -15.24
CA ARG A 158 20.78 -3.07 -13.86
C ARG A 158 19.27 -2.94 -13.64
N ALA A 159 18.65 -3.96 -13.05
CA ALA A 159 17.22 -4.00 -12.78
C ALA A 159 16.91 -4.37 -11.31
N GLY A 160 17.67 -3.81 -10.36
CA GLY A 160 17.43 -4.00 -8.93
C GLY A 160 18.67 -4.34 -8.13
N SER A 161 18.45 -4.86 -6.92
CA SER A 161 19.41 -5.59 -6.09
C SER A 161 19.50 -7.05 -6.55
N SER A 162 20.46 -7.79 -5.99
CA SER A 162 20.51 -9.25 -6.13
C SER A 162 19.21 -9.88 -5.61
N ASN A 163 18.61 -10.78 -6.39
CA ASN A 163 17.34 -11.52 -6.15
C ASN A 163 16.05 -10.90 -6.71
N LEU A 164 16.10 -9.75 -7.39
CA LEU A 164 14.96 -9.18 -8.11
C LEU A 164 14.90 -9.71 -9.56
N GLY A 165 14.45 -10.95 -9.71
CA GLY A 165 14.00 -11.50 -10.99
C GLY A 165 15.01 -11.46 -12.16
N ASP A 166 14.48 -11.62 -13.36
CA ASP A 166 15.26 -11.46 -14.59
C ASP A 166 15.41 -9.96 -14.94
N PRO A 167 16.64 -9.45 -15.18
CA PRO A 167 16.85 -8.04 -15.41
C PRO A 167 16.29 -7.50 -16.72
N SER A 168 15.94 -8.38 -17.67
CA SER A 168 15.32 -7.99 -18.92
C SER A 168 13.93 -7.37 -18.73
N ARG A 169 13.30 -7.52 -17.55
CA ARG A 169 11.97 -6.97 -17.22
C ARG A 169 11.77 -5.49 -17.56
N VAL A 170 12.84 -4.70 -17.57
CA VAL A 170 12.79 -3.25 -17.83
C VAL A 170 12.53 -2.91 -19.31
N TYR A 171 12.62 -3.88 -20.21
CA TYR A 171 12.40 -3.70 -21.65
C TYR A 171 10.94 -3.87 -22.09
N VAL A 172 10.07 -4.41 -21.23
CA VAL A 172 8.66 -4.68 -21.57
C VAL A 172 7.76 -4.05 -20.52
N ARG A 173 6.71 -3.34 -20.97
CA ARG A 173 5.71 -2.71 -20.10
C ARG A 173 4.71 -3.76 -19.57
N LYS A 174 5.16 -4.51 -18.57
CA LYS A 174 4.37 -5.48 -17.80
C LYS A 174 4.51 -5.18 -16.31
N ALA A 175 3.55 -5.62 -15.49
CA ALA A 175 3.68 -5.57 -14.04
C ALA A 175 5.02 -6.20 -13.60
N GLN A 176 5.83 -5.46 -12.85
CA GLN A 176 7.22 -5.83 -12.61
C GLN A 176 7.35 -6.98 -11.61
N TYR A 177 6.42 -7.08 -10.67
CA TYR A 177 6.37 -8.17 -9.70
C TYR A 177 6.15 -9.56 -10.31
N HIS A 178 5.58 -9.66 -11.52
CA HIS A 178 5.44 -10.94 -12.25
C HIS A 178 6.79 -11.61 -12.54
N TRP A 179 7.88 -10.82 -12.58
CA TRP A 179 9.23 -11.28 -12.85
C TRP A 179 9.97 -11.82 -11.62
N ARG A 180 9.26 -12.02 -10.49
CA ARG A 180 9.79 -12.17 -9.12
C ARG A 180 10.11 -10.84 -8.45
N TRP A 181 9.82 -10.79 -7.15
CA TRP A 181 10.27 -9.72 -6.26
C TRP A 181 10.87 -10.30 -4.97
N ASP A 182 11.33 -9.45 -4.05
CA ASP A 182 11.84 -9.89 -2.74
C ASP A 182 10.75 -10.36 -1.77
N TRP A 183 9.48 -10.31 -2.17
CA TRP A 183 8.33 -10.88 -1.50
C TRP A 183 7.41 -11.70 -2.41
N GLY A 184 7.68 -11.80 -3.72
CA GLY A 184 6.78 -12.41 -4.72
C GLY A 184 7.48 -13.41 -5.65
N PRO A 185 6.80 -14.46 -6.15
CA PRO A 185 7.39 -15.46 -7.04
C PRO A 185 7.48 -14.96 -8.49
N GLU A 186 8.24 -15.64 -9.33
CA GLU A 186 8.20 -15.47 -10.78
C GLU A 186 6.97 -16.20 -11.35
N ILE A 187 5.93 -15.46 -11.74
CA ILE A 187 4.75 -16.01 -12.41
C ILE A 187 4.39 -15.09 -13.59
N MET A 188 4.81 -15.49 -14.77
CA MET A 188 4.66 -14.72 -16.00
C MET A 188 3.30 -14.95 -16.65
N CYS A 189 2.25 -14.41 -16.03
CA CYS A 189 0.87 -14.47 -16.53
C CYS A 189 0.70 -13.88 -17.94
N ALA A 190 -0.36 -14.30 -18.63
CA ALA A 190 -0.80 -13.74 -19.90
C ALA A 190 -2.31 -13.96 -20.08
N GLY A 191 -2.99 -13.02 -20.73
CA GLY A 191 -4.42 -13.13 -21.04
C GLY A 191 -5.18 -11.80 -20.99
N PRO A 192 -6.48 -11.82 -21.34
CA PRO A 192 -7.37 -10.68 -21.20
C PRO A 192 -7.77 -10.51 -19.72
N TRP A 193 -6.90 -9.85 -18.95
CA TRP A 193 -7.02 -9.74 -17.49
C TRP A 193 -8.03 -8.69 -17.01
N ARG A 194 -8.65 -7.94 -17.92
CA ARG A 194 -9.79 -7.04 -17.66
C ARG A 194 -10.89 -7.17 -18.73
N PRO A 195 -12.11 -6.64 -18.48
CA PRO A 195 -13.24 -6.77 -19.38
C PRO A 195 -12.99 -6.26 -20.80
N ILE A 196 -13.76 -6.80 -21.75
CA ILE A 196 -13.75 -6.43 -23.16
C ILE A 196 -15.17 -6.09 -23.56
N HIS A 197 -15.36 -4.97 -24.26
CA HIS A 197 -16.68 -4.49 -24.66
C HIS A 197 -16.75 -4.19 -26.16
N LEU A 198 -17.92 -4.41 -26.75
CA LEU A 198 -18.32 -3.88 -28.04
C LEU A 198 -19.16 -2.62 -27.82
N LYS A 199 -18.67 -1.46 -28.26
CA LYS A 199 -19.38 -0.18 -28.18
C LYS A 199 -19.88 0.22 -29.56
N THR A 200 -21.17 0.54 -29.68
CA THR A 200 -21.78 1.07 -30.91
C THR A 200 -22.41 2.42 -30.64
N TYR A 201 -22.28 3.36 -31.57
CA TYR A 201 -22.77 4.72 -31.36
C TYR A 201 -22.87 5.55 -32.64
N LYS A 202 -23.59 6.67 -32.54
CA LYS A 202 -23.58 7.77 -33.51
C LYS A 202 -22.52 8.81 -33.15
N ALA A 203 -22.66 9.43 -31.97
CA ALA A 203 -21.69 10.33 -31.36
C ALA A 203 -21.63 10.07 -29.85
N VAL A 204 -20.44 10.11 -29.27
CA VAL A 204 -20.19 9.80 -27.85
C VAL A 204 -19.13 10.72 -27.27
N PHE A 205 -19.08 10.75 -25.95
CA PHE A 205 -17.90 11.20 -25.25
C PHE A 205 -16.75 10.21 -25.46
N ASP A 206 -15.59 10.75 -25.81
CA ASP A 206 -14.31 10.04 -25.76
C ASP A 206 -13.68 10.23 -24.37
N ILE A 207 -13.60 11.49 -23.92
CA ILE A 207 -13.10 11.87 -22.61
C ILE A 207 -14.06 12.89 -22.00
N VAL A 208 -14.40 12.73 -20.73
CA VAL A 208 -15.05 13.76 -19.91
C VAL A 208 -14.17 14.01 -18.69
N HIS A 209 -13.93 15.28 -18.39
CA HIS A 209 -13.25 15.72 -17.18
C HIS A 209 -14.19 16.59 -16.36
N ALA A 210 -14.73 16.04 -15.27
CA ALA A 210 -15.36 16.81 -14.21
C ALA A 210 -14.28 17.36 -13.27
N ALA A 211 -13.66 18.48 -13.65
CA ALA A 211 -12.59 19.12 -12.90
C ALA A 211 -13.16 19.85 -11.68
N ALA A 212 -13.24 19.15 -10.55
CA ALA A 212 -13.54 19.73 -9.25
C ALA A 212 -12.28 20.37 -8.67
N SER A 213 -12.36 21.63 -8.27
CA SER A 213 -11.23 22.35 -7.66
C SER A 213 -11.68 23.17 -6.45
N VAL A 214 -10.73 23.43 -5.55
CA VAL A 214 -10.96 24.19 -4.31
C VAL A 214 -9.83 25.20 -4.14
N SER A 215 -10.19 26.49 -4.05
CA SER A 215 -9.22 27.58 -3.91
C SER A 215 -8.56 27.63 -2.52
N ASP A 216 -7.57 28.49 -2.37
CA ASP A 216 -6.96 28.84 -1.08
C ASP A 216 -7.97 29.40 -0.06
N LYS A 217 -9.01 30.08 -0.53
CA LYS A 217 -10.15 30.56 0.27
C LYS A 217 -11.24 29.49 0.48
N LEU A 218 -10.97 28.25 0.09
CA LEU A 218 -11.89 27.11 0.17
C LEU A 218 -13.17 27.26 -0.67
N ALA A 219 -13.15 28.13 -1.69
CA ALA A 219 -14.25 28.23 -2.64
C ALA A 219 -14.15 27.12 -3.68
N SER A 220 -15.24 26.38 -3.87
CA SER A 220 -15.32 25.23 -4.78
C SER A 220 -15.78 25.65 -6.17
N THR A 221 -15.21 25.04 -7.19
CA THR A 221 -15.70 25.12 -8.58
C THR A 221 -15.72 23.75 -9.24
N LEU A 222 -16.62 23.58 -10.21
CA LEU A 222 -16.66 22.41 -11.07
C LEU A 222 -16.66 22.85 -12.53
N ARG A 223 -15.63 22.48 -13.29
CA ARG A 223 -15.51 22.72 -14.73
C ARG A 223 -15.68 21.40 -15.48
N ILE A 224 -16.43 21.42 -16.58
CA ILE A 224 -16.59 20.27 -17.46
C ILE A 224 -15.80 20.52 -18.74
N ASP A 225 -14.83 19.65 -19.01
CA ASP A 225 -14.16 19.55 -20.32
C ASP A 225 -14.57 18.23 -20.97
N ALA A 226 -14.76 18.24 -22.29
CA ALA A 226 -15.14 17.05 -23.03
C ALA A 226 -14.46 16.96 -24.40
N THR A 227 -14.10 15.74 -24.78
CA THR A 227 -13.73 15.37 -26.15
C THR A 227 -14.79 14.43 -26.71
N LEU A 228 -15.22 14.68 -27.95
CA LEU A 228 -16.26 13.93 -28.64
C LEU A 228 -15.68 13.11 -29.81
N LYS A 229 -16.30 11.97 -30.09
CA LYS A 229 -15.99 11.13 -31.26
C LYS A 229 -17.24 10.57 -31.95
N GLY A 230 -17.07 10.08 -33.17
CA GLY A 230 -18.15 9.68 -34.08
C GLY A 230 -18.63 10.83 -34.95
N ASP A 231 -19.92 10.81 -35.32
CA ASP A 231 -20.61 11.89 -36.04
C ASP A 231 -20.96 13.03 -35.08
N VAL A 232 -19.94 13.81 -34.68
CA VAL A 232 -20.09 14.92 -33.73
C VAL A 232 -21.09 15.99 -34.18
N THR A 233 -21.40 16.07 -35.47
CA THR A 233 -22.40 17.01 -36.01
C THR A 233 -23.82 16.68 -35.56
N SER A 234 -24.06 15.44 -35.13
CA SER A 234 -25.35 15.01 -34.58
C SER A 234 -25.60 15.48 -33.14
N ALA A 235 -24.55 15.88 -32.42
CA ALA A 235 -24.65 16.39 -31.06
C ALA A 235 -24.81 17.91 -31.07
N LYS A 236 -25.84 18.42 -30.38
CA LYS A 236 -26.19 19.85 -30.36
C LYS A 236 -26.18 20.46 -28.97
N PHE A 237 -26.32 19.65 -27.92
CA PHE A 237 -26.26 20.16 -26.55
C PHE A 237 -25.48 19.23 -25.62
N ILE A 238 -24.91 19.82 -24.58
CA ILE A 238 -24.41 19.12 -23.39
C ILE A 238 -25.22 19.60 -22.20
N ARG A 239 -25.71 18.66 -21.41
CA ARG A 239 -26.36 18.91 -20.11
C ARG A 239 -25.55 18.25 -19.02
N THR A 240 -25.22 18.99 -17.97
CA THR A 240 -24.54 18.44 -16.78
C THR A 240 -25.39 18.68 -15.53
N VAL A 241 -25.55 17.63 -14.72
CA VAL A 241 -26.23 17.66 -13.43
C VAL A 241 -25.26 17.19 -12.35
N LEU A 242 -25.05 18.03 -11.34
CA LEU A 242 -24.30 17.71 -10.12
C LEU A 242 -25.27 17.31 -9.02
N ARG A 243 -25.10 16.12 -8.45
CA ARG A 243 -25.93 15.58 -7.37
C ARG A 243 -25.11 15.24 -6.15
N ASP A 244 -25.67 15.43 -4.96
CA ASP A 244 -25.11 14.88 -3.73
C ASP A 244 -25.35 13.36 -3.64
N SER A 245 -24.83 12.74 -2.57
CA SER A 245 -24.98 11.30 -2.33
C SER A 245 -26.43 10.84 -2.09
N ALA A 246 -27.34 11.76 -1.75
CA ALA A 246 -28.77 11.49 -1.63
C ALA A 246 -29.52 11.67 -2.97
N GLY A 247 -28.81 12.03 -4.04
CA GLY A 247 -29.38 12.24 -5.38
C GLY A 247 -29.99 13.62 -5.60
N LYS A 248 -29.91 14.52 -4.61
CA LYS A 248 -30.44 15.89 -4.71
C LYS A 248 -29.56 16.70 -5.66
N VAL A 249 -30.20 17.44 -6.57
CA VAL A 249 -29.51 18.34 -7.51
C VAL A 249 -28.92 19.53 -6.75
N VAL A 250 -27.60 19.68 -6.83
CA VAL A 250 -26.84 20.80 -6.28
C VAL A 250 -26.69 21.91 -7.31
N ALA A 251 -26.40 21.53 -8.56
CA ALA A 251 -26.27 22.43 -9.70
C ALA A 251 -26.62 21.71 -11.00
N GLU A 252 -27.09 22.47 -11.98
CA GLU A 252 -27.45 21.95 -13.30
C GLU A 252 -27.24 23.05 -14.35
N ALA A 253 -26.76 22.65 -15.53
CA ALA A 253 -26.66 23.54 -16.69
C ALA A 253 -26.81 22.75 -17.98
N GLU A 254 -27.28 23.45 -19.02
CA GLU A 254 -27.29 22.96 -20.39
C GLU A 254 -26.70 24.04 -21.31
N LYS A 255 -25.89 23.62 -22.28
CA LYS A 255 -25.27 24.51 -23.27
C LYS A 255 -25.38 23.91 -24.67
N SER A 256 -25.65 24.76 -25.65
CA SER A 256 -25.48 24.42 -27.06
C SER A 256 -24.00 24.27 -27.38
N ILE A 257 -23.65 23.27 -28.17
CA ILE A 257 -22.28 23.03 -28.63
C ILE A 257 -22.18 23.25 -30.13
N ALA A 258 -21.04 23.76 -30.59
CA ALA A 258 -20.70 23.81 -32.01
C ALA A 258 -20.15 22.43 -32.46
N ASP A 259 -19.98 22.24 -33.77
CA ASP A 259 -19.46 21.00 -34.37
C ASP A 259 -17.93 20.85 -34.14
N HIS A 260 -17.49 20.96 -32.88
CA HIS A 260 -16.10 20.83 -32.45
C HIS A 260 -15.90 19.53 -31.67
N LYS A 261 -14.78 18.85 -31.94
CA LYS A 261 -14.40 17.62 -31.23
C LYS A 261 -13.92 17.87 -29.80
N LYS A 262 -13.38 19.06 -29.50
CA LYS A 262 -12.87 19.42 -28.18
C LYS A 262 -13.67 20.59 -27.63
N LEU A 263 -14.15 20.43 -26.40
CA LEU A 263 -15.04 21.35 -25.70
C LEU A 263 -14.43 21.66 -24.33
N ASP A 264 -13.61 22.70 -24.28
CA ASP A 264 -12.94 23.14 -23.05
C ASP A 264 -13.86 24.07 -22.25
N GLY A 265 -14.04 23.77 -20.96
CA GLY A 265 -14.84 24.58 -20.03
C GLY A 265 -16.28 24.80 -20.46
N ILE A 266 -16.89 23.83 -21.15
CA ILE A 266 -18.22 23.99 -21.77
C ILE A 266 -19.30 24.33 -20.74
N ILE A 267 -19.19 23.76 -19.54
CA ILE A 267 -20.01 24.08 -18.38
C ILE A 267 -19.09 24.38 -17.20
N LYS A 268 -19.40 25.45 -16.46
CA LYS A 268 -18.72 25.80 -15.21
C LYS A 268 -19.74 26.15 -14.14
N PHE A 269 -19.57 25.56 -12.96
CA PHE A 269 -20.31 25.91 -11.74
C PHE A 269 -19.36 26.58 -10.75
N ASP A 270 -19.63 27.85 -10.42
CA ASP A 270 -19.00 28.53 -9.29
C ASP A 270 -19.84 28.26 -8.04
N LEU A 271 -19.38 27.33 -7.19
CA LEU A 271 -20.15 26.79 -6.06
C LEU A 271 -19.91 27.56 -4.75
N GLY A 272 -18.83 28.35 -4.67
CA GLY A 272 -18.49 29.09 -3.46
C GLY A 272 -18.07 28.18 -2.31
N THR A 273 -18.14 28.67 -1.07
CA THR A 273 -17.70 27.94 0.13
C THR A 273 -18.76 27.03 0.74
N ASP A 274 -20.04 27.27 0.42
CA ASP A 274 -21.15 26.74 1.23
C ASP A 274 -22.10 25.80 0.45
N LYS A 275 -22.03 25.77 -0.89
CA LYS A 275 -22.93 24.90 -1.69
C LYS A 275 -22.56 23.42 -1.67
N VAL A 276 -21.29 23.11 -1.45
CA VAL A 276 -20.79 21.74 -1.36
C VAL A 276 -19.91 21.62 -0.12
N ALA A 277 -20.08 20.51 0.62
CA ALA A 277 -19.14 20.11 1.65
C ALA A 277 -17.84 19.58 1.04
N LEU A 278 -16.71 19.90 1.69
CA LEU A 278 -15.39 19.44 1.29
C LEU A 278 -15.13 17.99 1.68
N TRP A 279 -14.41 17.26 0.84
CA TRP A 279 -13.91 15.91 1.11
C TRP A 279 -12.69 15.97 2.03
N TRP A 280 -12.65 15.09 3.03
CA TRP A 280 -11.56 14.99 4.00
C TRP A 280 -11.03 13.56 4.10
N PRO A 281 -9.72 13.38 4.38
CA PRO A 281 -9.22 12.08 4.73
C PRO A 281 -9.77 11.59 6.08
N THR A 282 -9.72 10.28 6.29
CA THR A 282 -10.14 9.65 7.55
C THR A 282 -9.40 10.26 8.74
N GLY A 283 -10.13 10.43 9.85
CA GLY A 283 -9.63 11.13 11.04
C GLY A 283 -9.70 12.67 10.98
N ASN A 284 -9.97 13.28 9.83
CA ASN A 284 -10.01 14.74 9.67
C ASN A 284 -11.35 15.31 9.20
N GLY A 285 -12.35 14.47 8.94
CA GLY A 285 -13.70 14.89 8.57
C GLY A 285 -14.46 13.79 7.85
N SER A 286 -15.63 14.14 7.30
CA SER A 286 -16.42 13.26 6.44
C SER A 286 -15.94 13.26 4.99
N GLN A 287 -16.36 12.26 4.21
CA GLN A 287 -16.01 12.05 2.80
C GLN A 287 -17.21 12.33 1.86
N PRO A 288 -17.75 13.57 1.76
CA PRO A 288 -18.82 13.87 0.82
C PRO A 288 -18.37 13.63 -0.62
N LEU A 289 -19.16 12.82 -1.33
CA LEU A 289 -18.97 12.50 -2.74
C LEU A 289 -20.20 12.91 -3.53
N TYR A 290 -19.96 13.46 -4.71
CA TYR A 290 -20.99 13.97 -5.61
C TYR A 290 -20.94 13.21 -6.92
N THR A 291 -22.10 13.04 -7.54
CA THR A 291 -22.24 12.46 -8.88
C THR A 291 -22.38 13.57 -9.90
N VAL A 292 -21.50 13.58 -10.90
CA VAL A 292 -21.54 14.47 -12.06
C VAL A 292 -22.04 13.65 -13.24
N GLU A 293 -23.28 13.88 -13.65
CA GLU A 293 -23.87 13.24 -14.83
C GLU A 293 -23.84 14.23 -15.99
N THR A 294 -23.16 13.87 -17.06
CA THR A 294 -23.04 14.69 -18.28
C THR A 294 -23.64 13.94 -19.46
N SER A 295 -24.68 14.52 -20.06
CA SER A 295 -25.41 13.95 -21.20
C SER A 295 -25.10 14.71 -22.49
N LEU A 296 -24.82 13.97 -23.56
CA LEU A 296 -24.71 14.46 -24.93
C LEU A 296 -26.07 14.33 -25.63
N LEU A 297 -26.61 15.42 -26.17
CA LEU A 297 -27.97 15.47 -26.70
C LEU A 297 -28.00 15.92 -28.17
N ASP A 298 -28.96 15.39 -28.93
CA ASP A 298 -29.22 15.82 -30.31
C ASP A 298 -30.11 17.09 -30.39
N GLU A 299 -30.46 17.50 -31.61
CA GLU A 299 -31.34 18.66 -31.87
C GLU A 299 -32.73 18.52 -31.22
N LYS A 300 -33.26 17.30 -31.13
CA LYS A 300 -34.55 16.98 -30.49
C LYS A 300 -34.42 16.75 -28.98
N LYS A 301 -33.25 17.05 -28.38
CA LYS A 301 -32.92 16.79 -26.97
C LYS A 301 -32.94 15.32 -26.58
N SER A 302 -32.82 14.40 -27.54
CA SER A 302 -32.69 12.98 -27.27
C SER A 302 -31.24 12.64 -26.88
N VAL A 303 -31.09 11.70 -25.95
CA VAL A 303 -29.77 11.30 -25.42
C VAL A 303 -28.99 10.48 -26.44
N LEU A 304 -27.83 10.99 -26.82
CA LEU A 304 -26.83 10.30 -27.64
C LEU A 304 -25.88 9.48 -26.77
N ASP A 305 -25.41 10.04 -25.65
CA ASP A 305 -24.48 9.38 -24.73
C ASP A 305 -24.58 9.99 -23.33
N VAL A 306 -24.20 9.23 -22.30
CA VAL A 306 -24.14 9.71 -20.91
C VAL A 306 -22.83 9.28 -20.29
N ASN A 307 -22.17 10.22 -19.64
CA ASN A 307 -21.03 9.96 -18.77
C ASN A 307 -21.41 10.28 -17.33
N SER A 308 -21.09 9.38 -16.39
CA SER A 308 -21.32 9.56 -14.97
C SER A 308 -20.00 9.38 -14.22
N GLN A 309 -19.62 10.39 -13.43
CA GLN A 309 -18.40 10.40 -12.63
C GLN A 309 -18.72 10.74 -11.18
N ARG A 310 -18.08 10.05 -10.23
CA ARG A 310 -18.04 10.48 -8.83
C ARG A 310 -16.82 11.37 -8.60
N THR A 311 -16.99 12.43 -7.82
CA THR A 311 -15.92 13.36 -7.42
C THR A 311 -16.13 13.86 -5.98
N GLY A 312 -15.05 14.32 -5.35
CA GLY A 312 -15.08 15.09 -4.11
C GLY A 312 -14.43 16.45 -4.31
N PHE A 313 -14.78 17.43 -3.48
CA PHE A 313 -14.18 18.76 -3.51
C PHE A 313 -13.14 18.86 -2.42
N ARG A 314 -11.86 18.93 -2.79
CA ARG A 314 -10.77 19.15 -1.83
C ARG A 314 -9.59 19.83 -2.50
N ARG A 315 -8.77 20.51 -1.71
CA ARG A 315 -7.46 21.00 -2.12
C ARG A 315 -6.37 20.14 -1.50
N VAL A 316 -5.36 19.76 -2.27
CA VAL A 316 -4.17 19.03 -1.78
C VAL A 316 -2.89 19.77 -2.14
N ARG A 317 -1.93 19.81 -1.21
CA ARG A 317 -0.58 20.33 -1.44
C ARG A 317 0.46 19.44 -0.79
N VAL A 318 1.62 19.31 -1.45
CA VAL A 318 2.88 18.91 -0.80
C VAL A 318 3.65 20.18 -0.47
N VAL A 319 3.93 20.39 0.81
CA VAL A 319 4.53 21.62 1.34
C VAL A 319 6.01 21.39 1.64
N GLN A 320 6.85 22.22 1.04
CA GLN A 320 8.30 22.24 1.22
C GLN A 320 8.75 23.63 1.70
N GLU A 321 8.83 23.80 3.01
CA GLU A 321 9.20 25.05 3.68
C GLU A 321 10.47 24.87 4.53
N PRO A 322 11.33 25.88 4.68
CA PRO A 322 12.48 25.81 5.58
C PRO A 322 12.07 25.54 7.03
N LEU A 323 12.91 24.77 7.74
CA LEU A 323 12.76 24.50 9.18
C LEU A 323 13.54 25.50 10.03
N LYS A 324 13.07 25.77 11.25
CA LYS A 324 13.67 26.77 12.16
C LYS A 324 15.01 26.34 12.76
N ASP A 325 15.15 25.07 13.15
CA ASP A 325 16.32 24.56 13.90
C ASP A 325 17.05 23.40 13.19
N GLN A 326 16.64 23.06 11.96
CA GLN A 326 17.29 22.03 11.15
C GLN A 326 17.45 22.51 9.70
N LYS A 327 18.42 21.92 9.00
CA LYS A 327 18.64 22.18 7.57
C LYS A 327 17.55 21.53 6.71
N GLY A 328 17.43 22.01 5.47
CA GLY A 328 16.54 21.47 4.45
C GLY A 328 15.10 21.99 4.57
N THR A 329 14.13 21.22 4.08
CA THR A 329 12.73 21.64 3.97
C THR A 329 11.78 20.58 4.50
N THR A 330 10.57 20.98 4.90
CA THR A 330 9.49 20.03 5.14
C THR A 330 9.20 19.18 3.90
N PHE A 331 8.60 18.01 4.11
CA PHE A 331 7.87 17.29 3.08
C PHE A 331 6.59 16.80 3.75
N LEU A 332 5.51 17.57 3.64
CA LEU A 332 4.25 17.28 4.33
C LEU A 332 3.05 17.49 3.43
N PHE A 333 1.96 16.83 3.77
CA PHE A 333 0.69 16.95 3.07
C PHE A 333 -0.23 17.94 3.77
N GLU A 334 -0.81 18.83 2.99
CA GLU A 334 -1.82 19.77 3.46
C GLU A 334 -3.12 19.60 2.66
N ILE A 335 -4.20 19.29 3.36
CA ILE A 335 -5.54 19.09 2.78
C ILE A 335 -6.47 20.17 3.29
N ASN A 336 -7.12 20.91 2.38
CA ASN A 336 -8.05 22.00 2.73
C ASN A 336 -7.46 22.99 3.76
N ASN A 337 -6.20 23.37 3.57
CA ASN A 337 -5.42 24.25 4.45
C ASN A 337 -5.07 23.67 5.85
N VAL A 338 -5.22 22.35 6.05
CA VAL A 338 -4.82 21.63 7.26
C VAL A 338 -3.64 20.71 6.97
N ARG A 339 -2.53 20.91 7.69
CA ARG A 339 -1.35 20.03 7.63
C ARG A 339 -1.64 18.73 8.38
N ILE A 340 -1.38 17.58 7.80
CA ILE A 340 -1.77 16.29 8.39
C ILE A 340 -0.54 15.37 8.43
N PHE A 341 -0.31 14.73 9.57
CA PHE A 341 0.67 13.66 9.68
C PHE A 341 0.16 12.41 8.94
N MET A 342 0.98 11.86 8.05
CA MET A 342 0.60 10.69 7.26
C MET A 342 1.14 9.42 7.89
N GLY A 343 0.24 8.55 8.35
CA GLY A 343 0.60 7.23 8.84
C GLY A 343 -0.14 6.18 8.04
N GLY A 344 0.62 5.26 7.44
CA GLY A 344 0.09 4.46 6.35
C GLY A 344 0.94 3.26 5.98
N SER A 345 0.62 2.63 4.87
CA SER A 345 1.32 1.45 4.37
C SER A 345 1.55 1.55 2.87
N ASN A 346 2.56 0.81 2.39
CA ASN A 346 2.76 0.55 0.97
C ASN A 346 1.87 -0.62 0.54
N TRP A 347 1.16 -0.43 -0.56
CA TRP A 347 0.29 -1.41 -1.21
C TRP A 347 1.02 -2.08 -2.37
N ILE A 348 0.93 -3.41 -2.40
CA ILE A 348 1.35 -4.23 -3.53
C ILE A 348 0.12 -4.96 -4.10
N PRO A 349 0.17 -5.55 -5.30
CA PRO A 349 -0.96 -6.35 -5.79
C PRO A 349 -1.31 -7.48 -4.82
N ALA A 350 -2.61 -7.71 -4.61
CA ALA A 350 -3.11 -8.66 -3.58
C ALA A 350 -3.13 -10.13 -4.03
N ASP A 351 -2.72 -10.45 -5.25
CA ASP A 351 -2.59 -11.81 -5.78
C ASP A 351 -1.58 -11.80 -6.95
N MET A 352 -1.03 -12.96 -7.35
CA MET A 352 -0.30 -13.11 -8.62
C MET A 352 -1.26 -13.22 -9.81
N PHE A 353 -2.51 -13.58 -9.55
CA PHE A 353 -3.61 -13.73 -10.49
C PHE A 353 -4.67 -12.67 -10.18
N LEU A 354 -4.50 -11.48 -10.75
CA LEU A 354 -5.35 -10.31 -10.45
C LEU A 354 -6.82 -10.53 -10.76
N THR A 355 -7.14 -11.48 -11.65
CA THR A 355 -8.52 -11.88 -11.97
C THR A 355 -9.24 -12.63 -10.83
N ARG A 356 -8.52 -13.03 -9.77
CA ARG A 356 -9.12 -13.57 -8.53
C ARG A 356 -9.62 -12.49 -7.57
N ILE A 357 -9.11 -11.27 -7.67
CA ILE A 357 -9.43 -10.20 -6.72
C ILE A 357 -10.76 -9.55 -7.09
N THR A 358 -11.73 -9.64 -6.18
CA THR A 358 -13.05 -9.02 -6.32
C THR A 358 -13.12 -7.65 -5.65
N GLU A 359 -14.18 -6.88 -5.90
CA GLU A 359 -14.48 -5.65 -5.15
C GLU A 359 -14.51 -5.90 -3.63
N ALA A 360 -15.12 -7.00 -3.18
CA ALA A 360 -15.19 -7.35 -1.77
C ALA A 360 -13.79 -7.60 -1.18
N ASN A 361 -12.86 -8.16 -1.96
CA ASN A 361 -11.48 -8.33 -1.55
C ASN A 361 -10.77 -6.98 -1.38
N TYR A 362 -10.87 -6.07 -2.36
CA TYR A 362 -10.32 -4.72 -2.24
C TYR A 362 -10.90 -3.96 -1.04
N ARG A 363 -12.23 -4.04 -0.84
CA ARG A 363 -12.88 -3.40 0.30
C ARG A 363 -12.37 -3.94 1.63
N LYS A 364 -12.27 -5.27 1.77
CA LYS A 364 -11.73 -5.90 2.97
C LYS A 364 -10.30 -5.42 3.26
N TRP A 365 -9.45 -5.31 2.24
CA TRP A 365 -8.08 -4.80 2.38
C TRP A 365 -8.02 -3.34 2.81
N LEU A 366 -8.83 -2.49 2.21
CA LEU A 366 -8.84 -1.05 2.50
C LEU A 366 -9.54 -0.72 3.82
N GLU A 367 -10.52 -1.52 4.25
CA GLU A 367 -11.12 -1.41 5.59
C GLU A 367 -10.10 -1.71 6.69
N LEU A 368 -9.14 -2.61 6.47
CA LEU A 368 -8.04 -2.86 7.42
C LEU A 368 -7.20 -1.59 7.66
N MET A 369 -7.03 -0.71 6.67
CA MET A 369 -6.34 0.57 6.87
C MET A 369 -7.10 1.45 7.87
N ILE A 370 -8.43 1.51 7.75
CA ILE A 370 -9.30 2.27 8.66
C ILE A 370 -9.28 1.65 10.06
N GLU A 371 -9.39 0.33 10.15
CA GLU A 371 -9.29 -0.40 11.43
C GLU A 371 -7.92 -0.20 12.11
N GLY A 372 -6.87 0.01 11.31
CA GLY A 372 -5.50 0.31 11.76
C GLY A 372 -5.21 1.79 12.00
N ASN A 373 -6.21 2.68 11.97
CA ASN A 373 -6.06 4.14 12.10
C ASN A 373 -5.11 4.77 11.06
N GLN A 374 -4.97 4.17 9.88
CA GLN A 374 -4.10 4.65 8.81
C GLN A 374 -4.86 5.57 7.84
N ASN A 375 -4.20 6.60 7.32
CA ASN A 375 -4.81 7.64 6.49
C ASN A 375 -4.20 7.81 5.08
N MET A 376 -3.11 7.10 4.78
CA MET A 376 -2.46 7.13 3.48
C MET A 376 -2.02 5.74 3.02
N ILE A 377 -2.18 5.46 1.73
CA ILE A 377 -1.68 4.25 1.08
C ILE A 377 -0.82 4.62 -0.12
N ARG A 378 0.36 4.01 -0.25
CA ARG A 378 1.20 4.18 -1.44
C ARG A 378 1.01 2.98 -2.37
N VAL A 379 0.42 3.20 -3.54
CA VAL A 379 0.33 2.18 -4.61
C VAL A 379 1.70 2.11 -5.28
N TRP A 380 2.45 1.07 -4.92
CA TRP A 380 3.86 0.92 -5.29
C TRP A 380 4.08 0.66 -6.78
N GLY A 381 5.13 1.27 -7.35
CA GLY A 381 5.38 1.33 -8.79
C GLY A 381 5.82 0.05 -9.50
N GLY A 382 6.02 -1.09 -8.84
CA GLY A 382 6.29 -2.35 -9.55
C GLY A 382 5.10 -3.31 -9.61
N GLY A 383 3.95 -2.89 -9.08
CA GLY A 383 2.68 -3.62 -9.15
C GLY A 383 1.92 -3.30 -10.43
N VAL A 384 0.66 -2.90 -10.26
CA VAL A 384 -0.23 -2.43 -11.32
C VAL A 384 -0.90 -1.12 -10.91
N TYR A 385 -1.41 -0.35 -11.88
CA TYR A 385 -2.45 0.61 -11.55
C TYR A 385 -3.73 -0.17 -11.22
N GLU A 386 -4.23 0.00 -10.00
CA GLU A 386 -5.37 -0.75 -9.51
C GLU A 386 -6.64 -0.48 -10.36
N PRO A 387 -7.65 -1.37 -10.33
CA PRO A 387 -8.93 -1.10 -10.97
C PRO A 387 -9.62 0.11 -10.30
N SER A 388 -10.52 0.78 -11.01
CA SER A 388 -11.20 1.99 -10.48
C SER A 388 -11.87 1.76 -9.13
N ILE A 389 -12.36 0.54 -8.88
CA ILE A 389 -13.00 0.18 -7.61
C ILE A 389 -12.09 0.36 -6.39
N PHE A 390 -10.77 0.14 -6.52
CA PHE A 390 -9.82 0.40 -5.44
C PHE A 390 -9.85 1.88 -5.03
N TYR A 391 -9.78 2.79 -6.00
CA TYR A 391 -9.79 4.23 -5.76
C TYR A 391 -11.17 4.74 -5.35
N ASP A 392 -12.26 4.18 -5.90
CA ASP A 392 -13.62 4.49 -5.45
C ASP A 392 -13.81 4.12 -3.97
N ILE A 393 -13.24 2.99 -3.50
CA ILE A 393 -13.24 2.62 -2.07
C ILE A 393 -12.36 3.58 -1.25
N CYS A 394 -11.17 3.94 -1.74
CA CYS A 394 -10.32 4.95 -1.06
C CYS A 394 -11.04 6.30 -0.91
N ASP A 395 -11.80 6.73 -1.93
CA ASP A 395 -12.62 7.94 -1.88
C ASP A 395 -13.71 7.83 -0.81
N GLU A 396 -14.36 6.67 -0.68
CA GLU A 396 -15.41 6.41 0.33
C GLU A 396 -14.85 6.36 1.75
N LEU A 397 -13.71 5.71 1.94
CA LEU A 397 -13.09 5.49 3.24
C LEU A 397 -12.21 6.66 3.70
N GLY A 398 -11.90 7.61 2.82
CA GLY A 398 -11.05 8.76 3.17
C GLY A 398 -9.56 8.42 3.19
N ILE A 399 -9.11 7.43 2.41
CA ILE A 399 -7.70 7.02 2.36
C ILE A 399 -7.01 7.81 1.26
N LEU A 400 -5.99 8.61 1.62
CA LEU A 400 -5.18 9.31 0.62
C LEU A 400 -4.30 8.33 -0.14
N VAL A 401 -4.19 8.50 -1.46
CA VAL A 401 -3.41 7.62 -2.32
C VAL A 401 -2.18 8.36 -2.85
N TRP A 402 -1.00 7.86 -2.52
CA TRP A 402 0.23 8.13 -3.25
C TRP A 402 0.31 7.15 -4.42
N GLN A 403 0.19 7.64 -5.65
CA GLN A 403 0.16 6.81 -6.85
C GLN A 403 1.50 6.86 -7.59
N ASP A 404 2.24 5.75 -7.60
CA ASP A 404 3.40 5.61 -8.47
C ASP A 404 2.97 5.31 -9.93
N PHE A 405 3.66 5.87 -10.92
CA PHE A 405 3.74 5.27 -12.25
C PHE A 405 4.46 3.92 -12.15
N GLN A 406 4.09 2.97 -13.01
CA GLN A 406 4.53 1.57 -12.87
C GLN A 406 5.99 1.33 -13.31
N PHE A 407 6.93 1.95 -12.61
CA PHE A 407 8.38 1.82 -12.70
C PHE A 407 8.93 1.57 -11.29
N ALA A 408 9.77 0.54 -11.14
CA ALA A 408 10.36 0.21 -9.83
C ALA A 408 11.74 -0.44 -9.91
N CYS A 409 12.63 -0.02 -9.01
CA CYS A 409 13.97 -0.58 -8.77
C CYS A 409 14.77 -0.96 -10.04
N GLY A 410 14.65 -0.21 -11.15
CA GLY A 410 15.24 -0.59 -12.43
C GLY A 410 15.80 0.56 -13.25
N VAL A 411 16.82 0.27 -14.07
CA VAL A 411 17.31 1.21 -15.09
C VAL A 411 16.48 1.00 -16.35
N TYR A 412 15.39 1.76 -16.45
CA TYR A 412 14.55 1.74 -17.65
C TYR A 412 15.21 2.51 -18.79
N GLN A 413 15.09 1.94 -19.98
CA GLN A 413 15.69 2.44 -21.20
C GLN A 413 14.67 3.23 -22.02
N THR A 414 15.15 4.18 -22.82
CA THR A 414 14.36 4.94 -23.80
C THR A 414 14.84 4.56 -25.20
N TYR A 415 14.83 3.26 -25.50
CA TYR A 415 15.57 2.65 -26.61
C TYR A 415 14.93 2.84 -28.00
N SER A 416 13.67 3.30 -28.07
CA SER A 416 13.00 3.68 -29.31
C SER A 416 11.86 4.67 -29.06
N ASP A 417 11.52 5.45 -30.09
CA ASP A 417 10.40 6.41 -30.04
C ASP A 417 9.06 5.70 -29.82
N GLU A 418 8.88 4.48 -30.37
CA GLU A 418 7.67 3.69 -30.15
C GLU A 418 7.53 3.27 -28.68
N PHE A 419 8.63 2.91 -28.01
CA PHE A 419 8.59 2.59 -26.59
C PHE A 419 8.26 3.84 -25.75
N ILE A 420 8.89 4.97 -26.05
CA ILE A 420 8.61 6.25 -25.37
C ILE A 420 7.13 6.62 -25.53
N LYS A 421 6.62 6.58 -26.76
CA LYS A 421 5.21 6.85 -27.05
C LYS A 421 4.29 5.90 -26.30
N SER A 422 4.64 4.62 -26.22
CA SER A 422 3.85 3.63 -25.50
C SER A 422 3.78 3.95 -23.99
N VAL A 423 4.87 4.41 -23.39
CA VAL A 423 4.91 4.82 -21.97
C VAL A 423 4.07 6.08 -21.75
N ASP A 424 4.14 7.05 -22.65
CA ASP A 424 3.33 8.28 -22.58
C ASP A 424 1.83 7.96 -22.71
N GLU A 425 1.45 7.10 -23.65
CA GLU A 425 0.06 6.63 -23.81
C GLU A 425 -0.43 5.90 -22.56
N GLU A 426 0.38 5.01 -21.97
CA GLU A 426 0.06 4.33 -20.69
C GLU A 426 -0.17 5.34 -19.56
N ALA A 427 0.71 6.33 -19.42
CA ALA A 427 0.63 7.36 -18.39
C ALA A 427 -0.62 8.24 -18.56
N GLU A 428 -0.88 8.72 -19.78
CA GLU A 428 -2.05 9.54 -20.08
C GLU A 428 -3.36 8.82 -19.77
N LEU A 429 -3.51 7.58 -20.24
CA LEU A 429 -4.73 6.79 -20.02
C LEU A 429 -5.01 6.58 -18.53
N ASN A 430 -3.97 6.31 -17.74
CA ASN A 430 -4.11 6.10 -16.31
C ASN A 430 -4.37 7.40 -15.55
N VAL A 431 -3.70 8.50 -15.90
CA VAL A 431 -4.01 9.82 -15.31
C VAL A 431 -5.43 10.25 -15.65
N ILE A 432 -5.89 10.09 -16.90
CA ILE A 432 -7.28 10.39 -17.31
C ILE A 432 -8.28 9.58 -16.48
N ARG A 433 -8.02 8.28 -16.30
CA ARG A 433 -8.90 7.37 -15.54
C ARG A 433 -8.97 7.76 -14.06
N MET A 434 -7.84 8.18 -13.48
CA MET A 434 -7.71 8.31 -12.03
C MET A 434 -7.85 9.75 -11.50
N ARG A 435 -7.64 10.78 -12.31
CA ARG A 435 -7.66 12.20 -11.88
C ARG A 435 -8.97 12.67 -11.24
N ARG A 436 -10.07 11.93 -11.41
CA ARG A 436 -11.38 12.24 -10.80
C ARG A 436 -11.48 11.88 -9.31
N HIS A 437 -10.58 11.03 -8.81
CA HIS A 437 -10.66 10.49 -7.46
C HIS A 437 -10.09 11.50 -6.45
N PRO A 438 -10.89 12.02 -5.50
CA PRO A 438 -10.40 12.90 -4.45
C PRO A 438 -9.38 12.23 -3.53
N SER A 439 -9.24 10.90 -3.52
CA SER A 439 -8.20 10.20 -2.76
C SER A 439 -6.79 10.42 -3.31
N ILE A 440 -6.58 10.60 -4.62
CA ILE A 440 -5.24 10.68 -5.25
C ILE A 440 -4.50 11.93 -4.78
N ALA A 441 -3.57 11.80 -3.84
CA ALA A 441 -2.89 12.91 -3.18
C ALA A 441 -1.56 13.31 -3.84
N LEU A 442 -0.92 12.37 -4.53
CA LEU A 442 0.38 12.54 -5.16
C LEU A 442 0.54 11.59 -6.34
N TRP A 443 1.08 12.09 -7.45
CA TRP A 443 1.63 11.25 -8.52
C TRP A 443 3.14 11.14 -8.35
N CYS A 444 3.70 9.95 -8.46
CA CYS A 444 5.12 9.73 -8.23
C CYS A 444 5.71 8.67 -9.17
N VAL A 445 7.02 8.48 -9.11
CA VAL A 445 7.75 7.38 -9.74
C VAL A 445 8.70 6.81 -8.70
N GLU A 446 8.86 5.49 -8.59
CA GLU A 446 9.98 4.97 -7.79
C GLU A 446 11.30 5.05 -8.57
N ARG A 447 12.30 5.73 -8.00
CA ARG A 447 13.61 5.92 -8.64
C ARG A 447 14.72 5.95 -7.59
N ARG A 448 15.75 5.09 -7.79
CA ARG A 448 16.88 4.98 -6.86
C ARG A 448 18.22 5.56 -7.35
N LYS A 449 18.32 6.11 -8.57
CA LYS A 449 19.60 6.56 -9.16
C LYS A 449 19.52 7.78 -10.06
N LYS A 450 20.60 8.58 -10.04
CA LYS A 450 20.75 9.87 -10.73
C LYS A 450 20.86 9.79 -12.26
N GLU A 451 21.56 8.81 -12.81
CA GLU A 451 21.83 8.72 -14.26
C GLU A 451 21.05 7.57 -14.91
N LEU A 452 19.92 7.89 -15.54
CA LEU A 452 19.05 6.91 -16.20
C LEU A 452 18.51 7.50 -17.52
N PRO A 453 18.47 6.74 -18.62
CA PRO A 453 17.76 7.16 -19.84
C PRO A 453 16.30 7.55 -19.57
N ALA A 454 15.62 6.82 -18.67
CA ALA A 454 14.27 7.11 -18.22
C ALA A 454 14.07 8.41 -17.44
N LYS A 455 15.14 9.19 -17.16
CA LYS A 455 15.03 10.56 -16.63
C LYS A 455 14.10 11.43 -17.47
N LEU A 456 14.05 11.19 -18.79
CA LEU A 456 13.11 11.82 -19.71
C LEU A 456 11.65 11.68 -19.25
N PHE A 457 11.25 10.48 -18.81
CA PHE A 457 9.89 10.28 -18.31
C PHE A 457 9.67 11.00 -16.98
N TYR A 458 10.60 10.81 -16.05
CA TYR A 458 10.40 11.21 -14.65
C TYR A 458 10.49 12.71 -14.42
N GLU A 459 11.30 13.43 -15.19
CA GLU A 459 11.52 14.87 -15.00
C GLU A 459 10.85 15.74 -16.06
N LYS A 460 10.34 15.13 -17.14
CA LYS A 460 9.69 15.85 -18.23
C LYS A 460 8.30 15.31 -18.57
N HIS A 461 8.19 14.08 -19.09
CA HIS A 461 6.91 13.62 -19.67
C HIS A 461 5.82 13.44 -18.61
N PHE A 462 6.08 12.72 -17.52
CA PHE A 462 5.10 12.51 -16.46
C PHE A 462 4.65 13.81 -15.76
N PRO A 463 5.53 14.74 -15.35
CA PRO A 463 5.07 16.02 -14.80
C PRO A 463 4.26 16.84 -15.81
N GLU A 464 4.64 16.86 -17.10
CA GLU A 464 3.87 17.53 -18.15
C GLU A 464 2.48 16.89 -18.34
N ILE A 465 2.40 15.56 -18.34
CA ILE A 465 1.15 14.80 -18.45
C ILE A 465 0.25 15.08 -17.25
N VAL A 466 0.76 14.95 -16.02
CA VAL A 466 0.01 15.21 -14.79
C VAL A 466 -0.46 16.67 -14.77
N GLY A 467 0.45 17.63 -14.93
CA GLY A 467 0.10 19.05 -14.86
C GLY A 467 -0.94 19.48 -15.89
N ARG A 468 -0.84 18.96 -17.13
CA ARG A 468 -1.84 19.22 -18.19
C ARG A 468 -3.18 18.55 -17.92
N LEU A 469 -3.19 17.32 -17.43
CA LEU A 469 -4.42 16.54 -17.28
C LEU A 469 -5.15 16.79 -15.95
N THR A 470 -4.48 17.27 -14.92
CA THR A 470 -5.08 17.56 -13.61
C THR A 470 -5.14 19.05 -13.30
N ASP A 471 -4.82 19.93 -14.27
CA ASP A 471 -4.71 21.38 -14.07
C ASP A 471 -3.78 21.78 -12.89
N ASN A 472 -2.79 20.94 -12.58
CA ASN A 472 -1.92 21.03 -11.38
C ASN A 472 -2.64 21.00 -10.02
N GLU A 473 -3.89 20.52 -9.95
CA GLU A 473 -4.62 20.35 -8.69
C GLU A 473 -4.05 19.23 -7.80
N VAL A 474 -3.30 18.29 -8.40
CA VAL A 474 -2.60 17.22 -7.69
C VAL A 474 -1.09 17.34 -7.93
N PRO A 475 -0.26 17.33 -6.87
CA PRO A 475 1.18 17.43 -7.01
C PRO A 475 1.80 16.20 -7.68
N TYR A 476 2.91 16.44 -8.38
CA TYR A 476 3.79 15.41 -8.92
C TYR A 476 5.13 15.41 -8.16
N TRP A 477 5.65 14.21 -7.86
CA TRP A 477 6.92 13.99 -7.18
C TRP A 477 7.82 13.10 -8.03
N PRO A 478 9.04 13.53 -8.39
CA PRO A 478 9.77 12.92 -9.48
C PRO A 478 10.56 11.66 -9.10
N GLY A 479 10.51 11.25 -7.83
CA GLY A 479 11.15 10.04 -7.32
C GLY A 479 10.71 9.68 -5.91
N SER A 480 10.42 8.42 -5.62
CA SER A 480 10.45 7.88 -4.26
C SER A 480 11.64 6.92 -4.15
N PRO A 481 12.65 7.22 -3.32
CA PRO A 481 12.87 8.46 -2.59
C PRO A 481 13.42 9.60 -3.48
N PHE A 482 13.26 10.86 -3.09
CA PHE A 482 13.88 12.00 -3.77
C PHE A 482 14.43 13.05 -2.80
N GLY A 483 15.76 13.18 -2.75
CA GLY A 483 16.47 14.14 -1.89
C GLY A 483 16.83 15.47 -2.57
N GLY A 484 16.01 15.99 -3.49
CA GLY A 484 16.21 17.34 -4.03
C GLY A 484 17.43 17.53 -4.97
N GLU A 485 18.13 18.65 -4.81
CA GLU A 485 19.25 19.02 -5.70
C GLU A 485 20.39 17.99 -5.63
N GLY A 486 20.89 17.57 -6.79
CA GLY A 486 21.92 16.54 -6.85
C GLY A 486 21.41 15.10 -6.66
N TRP A 487 20.15 14.91 -6.24
CA TRP A 487 19.44 13.64 -6.13
C TRP A 487 20.05 12.64 -5.15
N ASP A 488 20.52 13.12 -3.99
CA ASP A 488 20.92 12.20 -2.93
C ASP A 488 19.68 11.57 -2.29
N THR A 489 19.33 10.37 -2.75
CA THR A 489 18.18 9.59 -2.24
C THR A 489 18.27 9.21 -0.77
N SER A 490 19.42 9.45 -0.13
CA SER A 490 19.65 9.19 1.30
C SER A 490 19.67 10.47 2.15
N ASP A 491 19.52 11.65 1.56
CA ASP A 491 19.49 12.91 2.30
C ASP A 491 18.24 12.97 3.20
N PRO A 492 18.40 12.95 4.54
CA PRO A 492 17.27 12.97 5.46
C PRO A 492 16.66 14.37 5.63
N THR A 493 17.25 15.41 5.03
CA THR A 493 16.91 16.81 5.28
C THR A 493 15.87 17.38 4.32
N VAL A 494 15.57 16.70 3.22
CA VAL A 494 14.62 17.12 2.18
C VAL A 494 13.86 15.92 1.63
N GLY A 495 12.62 16.13 1.16
CA GLY A 495 11.86 15.09 0.46
C GLY A 495 11.51 13.86 1.29
N ASP A 496 11.34 12.72 0.64
CA ASP A 496 11.09 11.43 1.27
C ASP A 496 12.31 10.51 1.24
N VAL A 497 12.42 9.61 2.22
CA VAL A 497 13.50 8.63 2.32
C VAL A 497 12.97 7.20 2.41
N HIS A 498 13.77 6.25 1.92
CA HIS A 498 13.57 4.82 2.12
C HIS A 498 14.57 4.31 3.18
N GLN A 499 14.08 4.06 4.38
CA GLN A 499 14.91 3.68 5.52
C GLN A 499 15.11 2.16 5.59
N TRP A 500 16.09 1.67 4.83
CA TRP A 500 16.43 0.24 4.73
C TRP A 500 17.72 -0.17 5.46
N ASN A 501 18.34 0.73 6.24
CA ASN A 501 19.57 0.44 7.00
C ASN A 501 19.35 -0.60 8.10
N VAL A 502 18.15 -0.75 8.66
CA VAL A 502 17.92 -1.75 9.70
C VAL A 502 17.90 -3.18 9.13
N TRP A 503 17.10 -3.44 8.08
CA TRP A 503 17.05 -4.77 7.46
C TRP A 503 18.30 -5.11 6.62
N GLY A 504 19.26 -4.20 6.44
CA GLY A 504 20.46 -4.48 5.64
C GLY A 504 20.37 -4.10 4.16
N GLY A 505 19.28 -3.45 3.73
CA GLY A 505 19.05 -3.10 2.32
C GLY A 505 20.05 -2.07 1.77
N ALA A 506 20.60 -1.21 2.64
CA ALA A 506 21.63 -0.23 2.30
C ALA A 506 23.07 -0.76 2.44
N GLY A 507 23.26 -2.05 2.73
CA GLY A 507 24.58 -2.65 2.98
C GLY A 507 25.11 -2.47 4.41
N ILE A 508 24.36 -1.75 5.25
CA ILE A 508 24.55 -1.61 6.70
C ILE A 508 23.36 -2.29 7.36
N MET A 509 23.57 -3.07 8.43
CA MET A 509 22.51 -3.58 9.32
C MET A 509 22.59 -2.82 10.64
N GLU A 510 21.80 -1.76 10.77
CA GLU A 510 21.63 -0.98 11.98
C GLU A 510 20.68 -1.66 12.96
N PHE A 511 20.81 -1.31 14.24
CA PHE A 511 19.83 -1.65 15.27
C PHE A 511 18.51 -0.94 14.99
N TYR A 512 17.36 -1.61 15.10
CA TYR A 512 16.07 -0.92 14.95
C TYR A 512 15.84 0.13 16.04
N GLN A 513 16.55 0.00 17.16
CA GLN A 513 16.64 1.00 18.23
C GLN A 513 17.23 2.34 17.80
N ASN A 514 17.87 2.41 16.63
CA ASN A 514 18.38 3.66 16.06
C ASN A 514 17.36 4.39 15.17
N TYR A 515 16.08 3.95 15.10
CA TYR A 515 15.09 4.65 14.28
C TYR A 515 14.93 6.14 14.64
N ASP A 516 15.20 6.55 15.89
CA ASP A 516 15.20 7.95 16.32
C ASP A 516 16.20 8.84 15.54
N ILE A 517 17.33 8.27 15.12
CA ILE A 517 18.38 8.96 14.34
C ILE A 517 18.43 8.54 12.88
N LEU A 518 17.59 7.58 12.46
CA LEU A 518 17.51 7.05 11.10
C LEU A 518 16.27 7.55 10.34
N GLY A 519 15.63 8.63 10.80
CA GLY A 519 14.47 9.23 10.14
C GLY A 519 14.79 10.09 8.91
N GLY A 520 13.75 10.76 8.40
CA GLY A 520 13.83 11.79 7.37
C GLY A 520 12.60 12.71 7.46
N ARG A 521 12.43 13.63 6.51
CA ARG A 521 11.26 14.54 6.48
C ARG A 521 9.95 13.79 6.26
N PHE A 522 10.02 12.67 5.56
CA PHE A 522 8.95 11.71 5.39
C PHE A 522 9.58 10.34 5.10
N VAL A 523 9.17 9.29 5.81
CA VAL A 523 9.68 7.93 5.58
C VAL A 523 8.64 7.18 4.75
N SER A 524 8.87 7.08 3.44
CA SER A 524 7.93 6.47 2.48
C SER A 524 8.10 4.95 2.33
N GLU A 525 9.24 4.40 2.76
CA GLU A 525 9.45 2.96 2.92
C GLU A 525 10.37 2.66 4.10
N PHE A 526 10.01 1.65 4.88
CA PHE A 526 10.85 0.96 5.87
C PHE A 526 10.15 -0.33 6.29
N GLY A 527 10.85 -1.26 6.93
CA GLY A 527 10.16 -2.39 7.57
C GLY A 527 11.08 -3.52 8.03
N LEU A 528 10.47 -4.46 8.75
CA LEU A 528 11.05 -5.74 9.14
C LEU A 528 10.15 -6.87 8.65
N PRO A 529 10.69 -7.95 8.05
CA PRO A 529 9.89 -9.09 7.66
C PRO A 529 9.59 -10.01 8.85
N SER A 530 8.54 -10.80 8.71
CA SER A 530 8.15 -11.85 9.64
C SER A 530 7.50 -13.02 8.92
N PHE A 531 7.53 -14.20 9.54
CA PHE A 531 6.72 -15.32 9.08
C PHE A 531 5.22 -14.97 9.21
N PRO A 532 4.37 -15.49 8.29
CA PRO A 532 2.93 -15.36 8.43
C PRO A 532 2.40 -16.29 9.53
N ASP A 533 1.10 -16.30 9.74
CA ASP A 533 0.48 -17.16 10.75
C ASP A 533 0.65 -18.66 10.38
N MET A 534 0.68 -19.54 11.39
CA MET A 534 0.95 -20.98 11.20
C MET A 534 0.05 -21.65 10.14
N PRO A 535 -1.27 -21.37 10.05
CA PRO A 535 -2.11 -21.93 9.00
C PRO A 535 -1.74 -21.46 7.58
N THR A 536 -1.15 -20.27 7.42
CA THR A 536 -0.60 -19.83 6.12
C THR A 536 0.63 -20.65 5.77
N ILE A 537 1.47 -20.96 6.76
CA ILE A 537 2.64 -21.83 6.58
C ILE A 537 2.20 -23.25 6.21
N ASP A 538 1.25 -23.82 6.97
CA ASP A 538 0.75 -25.17 6.75
C ASP A 538 0.09 -25.32 5.36
N TYR A 539 -0.47 -24.24 4.78
CA TYR A 539 -0.98 -24.23 3.41
C TYR A 539 0.11 -24.58 2.39
N TRP A 540 1.27 -23.91 2.44
CA TRP A 540 2.33 -24.18 1.46
C TRP A 540 3.12 -25.46 1.75
N LEU A 541 3.06 -25.96 2.99
CA LEU A 541 3.67 -27.24 3.36
C LEU A 541 2.90 -28.42 2.76
N ASP A 542 1.59 -28.27 2.49
CA ASP A 542 0.73 -29.30 1.92
C ASP A 542 0.85 -30.66 2.64
N GLY A 543 0.89 -30.60 3.97
CA GLY A 543 1.02 -31.77 4.84
C GLY A 543 2.44 -32.31 5.05
N ASP A 544 3.47 -31.78 4.39
CA ASP A 544 4.86 -32.19 4.60
C ASP A 544 5.43 -31.62 5.90
N LYS A 545 5.12 -32.29 7.01
CA LYS A 545 5.61 -31.94 8.35
C LYS A 545 7.13 -32.02 8.48
N SER A 546 7.82 -32.73 7.59
CA SER A 546 9.28 -32.81 7.63
C SER A 546 9.93 -31.46 7.32
N GLN A 547 9.22 -30.56 6.65
CA GLN A 547 9.67 -29.22 6.26
C GLN A 547 9.22 -28.12 7.23
N ARG A 548 8.59 -28.46 8.36
CA ARG A 548 8.04 -27.53 9.36
C ARG A 548 9.13 -27.02 10.31
N TYR A 549 10.16 -26.38 9.75
CA TYR A 549 11.27 -25.72 10.45
C TYR A 549 11.81 -24.54 9.62
N SER A 550 12.48 -23.57 10.25
CA SER A 550 12.74 -22.26 9.64
C SER A 550 13.75 -22.29 8.49
N GLN A 551 14.75 -23.17 8.53
CA GLN A 551 15.73 -23.34 7.45
C GLN A 551 15.32 -24.42 6.43
N SER A 552 14.05 -24.83 6.40
CA SER A 552 13.59 -25.85 5.46
C SER A 552 13.62 -25.32 4.02
N LYS A 553 13.61 -26.24 3.06
CA LYS A 553 13.58 -25.87 1.64
C LYS A 553 12.30 -25.10 1.31
N LEU A 554 11.18 -25.46 1.95
CA LEU A 554 9.90 -24.80 1.72
C LEU A 554 9.82 -23.43 2.40
N SER A 555 10.41 -23.26 3.58
CA SER A 555 10.53 -21.94 4.23
C SER A 555 11.41 -21.00 3.40
N ALA A 556 12.56 -21.47 2.90
CA ALA A 556 13.43 -20.70 2.01
C ALA A 556 12.76 -20.39 0.66
N GLN A 557 11.97 -21.32 0.13
CA GLN A 557 11.20 -21.13 -1.10
C GLN A 557 10.14 -20.03 -0.94
N HIS A 558 9.51 -19.92 0.24
CA HIS A 558 8.52 -18.90 0.58
C HIS A 558 9.11 -17.72 1.36
N CYS A 559 10.43 -17.48 1.26
CA CYS A 559 11.04 -16.22 1.67
C CYS A 559 11.93 -15.70 0.55
N LYS A 560 11.45 -14.71 -0.20
CA LYS A 560 12.17 -14.19 -1.36
C LYS A 560 13.17 -13.09 -1.01
N ALA A 561 13.16 -12.63 0.24
CA ALA A 561 14.06 -11.61 0.74
C ALA A 561 15.51 -12.12 0.71
N GLY A 562 16.40 -11.32 0.12
CA GLY A 562 17.82 -11.68 0.03
C GLY A 562 18.49 -11.73 1.40
N ALA A 563 19.30 -12.76 1.63
CA ALA A 563 20.05 -12.99 2.88
C ALA A 563 19.18 -13.02 4.14
N HIS A 564 17.91 -13.41 4.03
CA HIS A 564 16.96 -13.41 5.14
C HIS A 564 17.41 -14.31 6.29
N GLU A 565 18.02 -15.47 6.01
CA GLU A 565 18.48 -16.44 7.01
C GLU A 565 19.49 -15.79 7.95
N ARG A 566 20.44 -15.04 7.37
CA ARG A 566 21.45 -14.29 8.12
C ARG A 566 20.82 -13.12 8.87
N ARG A 567 19.95 -12.36 8.20
CA ARG A 567 19.38 -11.12 8.74
C ARG A 567 18.44 -11.39 9.91
N PHE A 568 17.59 -12.41 9.82
CA PHE A 568 16.80 -12.91 10.94
C PHE A 568 17.70 -13.35 12.08
N GLY A 569 18.75 -14.14 11.81
CA GLY A 569 19.68 -14.58 12.84
C GLY A 569 20.32 -13.43 13.62
N ILE A 570 20.72 -12.35 12.94
CA ILE A 570 21.33 -11.17 13.59
C ILE A 570 20.29 -10.43 14.43
N LEU A 571 19.20 -9.96 13.81
CA LEU A 571 18.21 -9.13 14.51
C LEU A 571 17.51 -9.89 15.63
N MET A 572 17.26 -11.19 15.48
CA MET A 572 16.66 -11.98 16.56
C MET A 572 17.64 -12.17 17.71
N ASN A 573 18.91 -12.52 17.45
CA ASN A 573 19.90 -12.73 18.52
C ASN A 573 20.20 -11.46 19.31
N GLU A 574 20.05 -10.29 18.70
CA GLU A 574 20.25 -9.00 19.36
C GLU A 574 19.14 -8.65 20.37
N ASN A 575 17.93 -9.19 20.17
CA ASN A 575 16.72 -8.70 20.86
C ASN A 575 15.97 -9.78 21.64
N PHE A 576 16.11 -11.06 21.26
CA PHE A 576 15.36 -12.18 21.82
C PHE A 576 16.28 -13.36 22.13
N ARG A 577 15.83 -14.21 23.06
CA ARG A 577 16.47 -15.52 23.28
C ARG A 577 16.10 -16.43 22.10
N PRO A 578 17.07 -16.92 21.31
CA PRO A 578 16.76 -17.75 20.16
C PRO A 578 16.17 -19.08 20.62
N ASN A 579 15.11 -19.53 19.96
CA ASN A 579 14.52 -20.84 20.18
C ASN A 579 14.59 -21.69 18.90
N THR A 580 14.69 -23.00 19.07
CA THR A 580 14.85 -23.97 17.96
C THR A 580 13.52 -24.54 17.47
N ASP A 581 12.44 -24.44 18.26
CA ASP A 581 11.12 -24.86 17.77
C ASP A 581 10.55 -23.84 16.78
N PHE A 582 9.81 -24.35 15.79
CA PHE A 582 9.41 -23.56 14.65
C PHE A 582 8.32 -22.54 14.99
N GLU A 583 7.34 -22.92 15.81
CA GLU A 583 6.27 -22.04 16.27
C GLU A 583 6.80 -20.85 17.08
N SER A 584 7.73 -21.09 18.02
CA SER A 584 8.38 -19.99 18.74
C SER A 584 9.22 -19.14 17.81
N HIS A 585 9.91 -19.73 16.83
CA HIS A 585 10.62 -18.95 15.82
C HIS A 585 9.67 -18.02 15.04
N VAL A 586 8.53 -18.53 14.56
CA VAL A 586 7.50 -17.74 13.88
C VAL A 586 7.01 -16.61 14.78
N TYR A 587 6.63 -16.92 16.02
CA TYR A 587 6.22 -15.93 17.02
C TYR A 587 7.27 -14.83 17.23
N LEU A 588 8.53 -15.21 17.45
CA LEU A 588 9.62 -14.26 17.67
C LEU A 588 9.87 -13.37 16.43
N THR A 589 9.72 -13.87 15.21
CA THR A 589 9.80 -13.00 14.02
C THR A 589 8.65 -11.98 13.95
N GLN A 590 7.45 -12.37 14.37
CA GLN A 590 6.30 -11.47 14.42
C GLN A 590 6.43 -10.45 15.54
N LEU A 591 6.97 -10.84 16.70
CA LEU A 591 7.27 -9.94 17.81
C LEU A 591 8.36 -8.94 17.43
N MET A 592 9.44 -9.40 16.78
CA MET A 592 10.49 -8.54 16.24
C MET A 592 9.94 -7.49 15.27
N GLN A 593 9.10 -7.91 14.32
CA GLN A 593 8.44 -7.00 13.40
C GLN A 593 7.55 -6.00 14.16
N SER A 594 6.76 -6.50 15.11
CA SER A 594 5.84 -5.69 15.91
C SER A 594 6.55 -4.61 16.72
N ASP A 595 7.62 -4.96 17.44
CA ASP A 595 8.39 -4.06 18.28
C ASP A 595 9.13 -3.00 17.45
N GLY A 596 9.92 -3.44 16.46
CA GLY A 596 10.72 -2.53 15.63
C GLY A 596 9.86 -1.57 14.80
N VAL A 597 8.76 -2.05 14.20
CA VAL A 597 7.87 -1.18 13.41
C VAL A 597 7.08 -0.24 14.32
N SER A 598 6.58 -0.69 15.48
CA SER A 598 5.90 0.20 16.44
C SER A 598 6.80 1.34 16.87
N TYR A 599 8.06 1.03 17.20
CA TYR A 599 9.04 2.03 17.61
C TYR A 599 9.26 3.09 16.53
N ALA A 600 9.38 2.69 15.27
CA ALA A 600 9.54 3.60 14.14
C ALA A 600 8.35 4.58 13.99
N TYR A 601 7.11 4.09 14.02
CA TYR A 601 5.92 4.95 13.98
C TYR A 601 5.92 5.94 15.15
N ARG A 602 6.17 5.44 16.37
CA ARG A 602 6.13 6.26 17.58
C ARG A 602 7.16 7.37 17.56
N ILE A 603 8.40 7.05 17.21
CA ILE A 603 9.53 7.98 17.29
C ILE A 603 9.51 9.00 16.14
N TRP A 604 9.11 8.60 14.94
CA TRP A 604 8.97 9.56 13.84
C TRP A 604 7.73 10.44 13.99
N ARG A 605 6.67 9.94 14.63
CA ARG A 605 5.51 10.78 15.00
C ARG A 605 5.84 11.78 16.11
N ARG A 606 6.81 11.49 17.00
CA ARG A 606 7.36 12.47 17.98
C ARG A 606 7.90 13.73 17.30
N ASP A 607 8.42 13.58 16.08
CA ASP A 607 9.01 14.67 15.28
C ASP A 607 8.00 15.50 14.49
N TRP A 608 6.70 15.17 14.60
CA TRP A 608 5.60 16.02 14.13
C TRP A 608 5.31 17.13 15.15
N LYS A 609 6.15 18.18 15.15
CA LYS A 609 6.05 19.30 16.10
C LYS A 609 5.33 20.52 15.52
N GLU A 610 5.41 21.66 16.21
CA GLU A 610 4.77 22.90 15.80
C GLU A 610 5.23 23.40 14.42
N GLN A 611 4.47 24.32 13.84
CA GLN A 611 4.79 24.88 12.52
C GLN A 611 6.22 25.48 12.46
N GLY A 612 6.98 25.01 11.47
CA GLY A 612 8.40 25.33 11.28
C GLY A 612 9.36 24.38 12.00
N ARG A 613 8.86 23.39 12.76
CA ARG A 613 9.61 22.31 13.42
C ARG A 613 9.06 20.92 13.12
N GLN A 614 8.33 20.79 12.02
CA GLN A 614 7.76 19.53 11.53
C GLN A 614 8.87 18.70 10.89
N TYR A 615 9.70 18.06 11.72
CA TYR A 615 10.93 17.41 11.29
C TYR A 615 10.68 16.09 10.57
N ASN A 616 9.58 15.41 10.88
CA ASN A 616 9.04 14.27 10.16
C ASN A 616 7.51 14.38 10.08
N ALA A 617 6.95 14.23 8.87
CA ALA A 617 5.53 14.40 8.60
C ALA A 617 4.82 13.12 8.14
N GLY A 618 5.52 11.99 8.05
CA GLY A 618 4.86 10.75 7.76
C GLY A 618 5.73 9.50 7.71
N VAL A 619 5.05 8.37 7.85
CA VAL A 619 5.61 7.03 7.98
C VAL A 619 4.71 6.03 7.23
N LEU A 620 5.27 5.37 6.21
CA LEU A 620 4.59 4.34 5.44
C LEU A 620 5.36 3.02 5.55
N VAL A 621 4.79 2.02 6.24
CA VAL A 621 5.42 0.71 6.37
C VAL A 621 5.42 -0.01 5.03
N TRP A 622 6.56 -0.61 4.68
CA TRP A 622 6.62 -1.68 3.70
C TRP A 622 6.37 -2.98 4.48
N GLN A 623 5.20 -3.61 4.37
CA GLN A 623 4.07 -3.32 3.47
C GLN A 623 2.71 -3.73 4.08
N LEU A 624 1.59 -3.37 3.45
CA LEU A 624 0.24 -3.72 3.94
C LEU A 624 -0.04 -5.22 3.83
N ASN A 625 0.11 -5.75 2.61
CA ASN A 625 -0.47 -7.01 2.15
C ASN A 625 0.55 -7.89 1.42
N ASP A 626 0.16 -9.13 1.11
CA ASP A 626 0.94 -10.09 0.30
C ASP A 626 0.20 -10.48 -0.99
N CYS A 627 0.95 -10.89 -2.02
CA CYS A 627 0.39 -11.39 -3.30
C CYS A 627 0.30 -12.93 -3.39
N TRP A 628 0.82 -13.64 -2.39
CA TRP A 628 0.83 -15.10 -2.28
C TRP A 628 1.25 -15.50 -0.84
N PRO A 629 1.05 -16.76 -0.40
CA PRO A 629 1.50 -17.22 0.93
C PRO A 629 3.02 -17.11 1.09
N VAL A 630 3.52 -16.23 1.97
CA VAL A 630 4.97 -15.93 2.03
C VAL A 630 5.40 -15.36 3.39
N THR A 631 6.69 -15.50 3.71
CA THR A 631 7.40 -14.72 4.72
C THR A 631 7.86 -13.39 4.11
N SER A 632 7.25 -12.28 4.54
CA SER A 632 7.46 -10.94 4.00
C SER A 632 7.32 -9.86 5.09
N TRP A 633 7.39 -8.60 4.67
CA TRP A 633 7.13 -7.43 5.52
C TRP A 633 5.66 -7.08 5.69
N ALA A 634 4.74 -7.86 5.14
CA ALA A 634 3.31 -7.56 5.24
C ALA A 634 2.87 -7.52 6.72
N ILE A 635 2.03 -6.55 7.07
CA ILE A 635 1.41 -6.45 8.39
C ILE A 635 0.14 -7.32 8.52
N VAL A 636 -0.37 -7.79 7.38
CA VAL A 636 -1.46 -8.77 7.26
C VAL A 636 -1.10 -9.72 6.12
N ASP A 637 -1.16 -11.04 6.36
CA ASP A 637 -0.75 -12.03 5.36
C ASP A 637 -1.77 -12.23 4.22
N TYR A 638 -1.38 -12.98 3.19
CA TYR A 638 -2.19 -13.25 1.99
C TYR A 638 -3.63 -13.71 2.26
N PHE A 639 -3.87 -14.44 3.35
CA PHE A 639 -5.19 -14.96 3.69
C PHE A 639 -5.96 -14.04 4.66
N TYR A 640 -5.59 -12.75 4.73
CA TYR A 640 -6.15 -11.75 5.64
C TYR A 640 -5.90 -12.04 7.11
N ARG A 641 -4.85 -12.80 7.46
CA ARG A 641 -4.52 -13.05 8.87
C ARG A 641 -3.67 -11.89 9.37
N ILE A 642 -4.22 -11.18 10.36
CA ILE A 642 -3.62 -9.97 10.91
C ILE A 642 -2.43 -10.35 11.80
N LYS A 643 -1.24 -9.80 11.52
CA LYS A 643 -0.05 -10.03 12.34
C LYS A 643 -0.02 -9.06 13.54
N PRO A 644 0.70 -9.39 14.63
CA PRO A 644 0.87 -8.52 15.80
C PRO A 644 1.18 -7.05 15.49
N VAL A 645 2.05 -6.80 14.50
CA VAL A 645 2.45 -5.45 14.06
C VAL A 645 1.29 -4.55 13.62
N PHE A 646 0.20 -5.11 13.09
CA PHE A 646 -0.98 -4.32 12.74
C PHE A 646 -1.59 -3.64 13.97
N TYR A 647 -1.66 -4.37 15.09
CA TYR A 647 -2.24 -3.88 16.33
C TYR A 647 -1.36 -2.83 17.00
N THR A 648 -0.03 -2.98 16.92
CA THR A 648 0.88 -1.92 17.40
C THR A 648 0.75 -0.66 16.55
N ILE A 649 0.77 -0.74 15.21
CA ILE A 649 0.53 0.42 14.33
C ILE A 649 -0.79 1.11 14.66
N LYS A 650 -1.87 0.33 14.85
CA LYS A 650 -3.18 0.86 15.26
C LYS A 650 -3.11 1.70 16.52
N ARG A 651 -2.33 1.26 17.53
CA ARG A 651 -2.14 2.03 18.78
C ARG A 651 -1.29 3.27 18.54
N GLU A 652 -0.20 3.14 17.79
CA GLU A 652 0.71 4.25 17.49
C GLU A 652 0.10 5.31 16.57
N MET A 653 -1.04 5.02 15.94
CA MET A 653 -1.81 5.92 15.07
C MET A 653 -3.12 6.43 15.70
N LYS A 654 -3.39 6.16 16.99
CA LYS A 654 -4.53 6.75 17.71
C LYS A 654 -4.49 8.29 17.70
N PRO A 655 -5.63 9.00 17.84
CA PRO A 655 -5.66 10.47 17.89
C PRO A 655 -4.79 11.08 18.98
N TYR A 656 -4.69 10.40 20.12
CA TYR A 656 -3.79 10.72 21.22
C TYR A 656 -2.86 9.53 21.47
N THR A 657 -1.55 9.79 21.57
CA THR A 657 -0.58 8.75 21.98
C THR A 657 0.39 9.30 23.01
N VAL A 658 1.09 8.41 23.70
CA VAL A 658 2.16 8.74 24.63
C VAL A 658 3.34 7.80 24.36
N GLY A 659 4.57 8.29 24.56
CA GLY A 659 5.77 7.52 24.29
C GLY A 659 6.88 7.76 25.30
N ILE A 660 7.77 6.78 25.40
CA ILE A 660 9.01 6.83 26.17
C ILE A 660 10.18 6.49 25.23
N LEU A 661 11.28 7.21 25.40
CA LEU A 661 12.59 6.88 24.84
C LEU A 661 13.57 6.77 26.00
N ARG A 662 14.16 5.60 26.21
CA ARG A 662 15.20 5.38 27.20
C ARG A 662 16.59 5.53 26.59
N GLU A 663 17.48 6.23 27.29
CA GLU A 663 18.92 6.26 27.01
C GLU A 663 19.67 5.82 28.27
N VAL A 664 20.51 4.78 28.14
CA VAL A 664 21.42 4.36 29.21
C VAL A 664 22.63 5.29 29.27
N ILE A 665 23.06 5.64 30.47
CA ILE A 665 24.27 6.44 30.69
C ILE A 665 25.45 5.47 30.73
N LYS A 666 26.33 5.57 29.74
CA LYS A 666 27.56 4.77 29.67
C LYS A 666 28.38 4.85 30.96
N ASN A 667 29.03 3.75 31.34
CA ASN A 667 30.07 3.77 32.36
C ASN A 667 31.36 4.40 31.79
N ARG A 668 31.84 3.91 30.65
CA ARG A 668 33.07 4.39 29.96
C ARG A 668 32.74 5.11 28.65
N TRP A 669 33.61 6.00 28.19
CA TRP A 669 33.35 6.81 26.99
C TRP A 669 33.27 5.98 25.70
N ASP A 670 33.98 4.85 25.66
CA ASP A 670 34.04 3.89 24.55
C ASP A 670 33.01 2.75 24.66
N ASP A 671 32.24 2.68 25.75
CA ASP A 671 31.09 1.79 25.85
C ASP A 671 30.06 2.13 24.76
N ARG A 672 29.23 1.17 24.37
CA ARG A 672 28.17 1.44 23.39
C ARG A 672 27.13 2.42 23.97
N PRO A 673 26.81 3.54 23.29
CA PRO A 673 26.00 4.64 23.84
C PRO A 673 24.51 4.38 24.06
N ARG A 674 23.95 3.34 23.46
CA ARG A 674 22.48 3.23 23.30
C ARG A 674 21.96 1.81 23.45
N GLN A 675 22.69 0.95 24.13
CA GLN A 675 22.19 -0.41 24.31
C GLN A 675 20.98 -0.35 25.26
N PHE A 676 19.81 -0.76 24.76
CA PHE A 676 18.64 -0.97 25.60
C PHE A 676 18.83 -2.14 26.57
N TYR A 677 19.84 -2.99 26.33
CA TYR A 677 20.16 -4.18 27.12
C TYR A 677 21.56 -4.10 27.74
N GLU A 678 21.67 -4.35 29.03
CA GLU A 678 22.96 -4.40 29.75
C GLU A 678 23.47 -5.85 29.78
N PHE A 679 24.18 -6.29 28.74
CA PHE A 679 24.82 -7.61 28.68
C PHE A 679 26.35 -7.50 28.68
N GLY A 680 27.01 -8.19 29.61
CA GLY A 680 28.42 -8.56 29.51
C GLY A 680 29.41 -7.40 29.49
N ALA A 681 30.13 -7.23 28.38
CA ALA A 681 31.42 -6.53 28.27
C ALA A 681 31.41 -5.01 28.53
N TYR A 682 30.22 -4.40 28.69
CA TYR A 682 30.04 -2.98 28.96
C TYR A 682 28.97 -2.81 30.04
N GLN A 683 29.09 -1.76 30.84
CA GLN A 683 28.17 -1.47 31.93
C GLN A 683 27.60 -0.07 31.77
N SER A 684 26.36 0.12 32.17
CA SER A 684 25.78 1.46 32.31
C SER A 684 25.80 1.86 33.80
N ARG A 685 25.81 3.15 34.10
CA ARG A 685 25.85 3.67 35.49
C ARG A 685 24.52 4.23 35.96
N ASP A 686 23.62 4.52 35.03
CA ASP A 686 22.28 5.08 35.28
C ASP A 686 21.50 5.04 33.95
N ALA A 687 20.22 5.42 33.96
CA ALA A 687 19.41 5.60 32.76
C ALA A 687 18.52 6.83 32.87
N VAL A 688 18.22 7.44 31.72
CA VAL A 688 17.27 8.53 31.60
C VAL A 688 16.18 8.20 30.59
N ILE A 689 15.02 8.82 30.76
CA ILE A 689 13.90 8.72 29.83
C ILE A 689 13.47 10.09 29.32
N ASP A 690 13.07 10.15 28.05
CA ASP A 690 12.27 11.23 27.51
C ASP A 690 10.82 10.76 27.38
N VAL A 691 9.89 11.56 27.89
CA VAL A 691 8.45 11.32 27.76
C VAL A 691 7.81 12.37 26.85
N TRP A 692 6.94 11.95 25.94
CA TRP A 692 6.14 12.85 25.11
C TRP A 692 4.73 12.32 24.93
N ALA A 693 3.83 13.22 24.52
CA ALA A 693 2.48 12.86 24.09
C ALA A 693 2.17 13.53 22.75
N THR A 694 1.34 12.88 21.92
CA THR A 694 0.90 13.44 20.63
C THR A 694 -0.60 13.70 20.66
N ASN A 695 -1.02 14.75 19.96
CA ASN A 695 -2.40 15.06 19.68
C ASN A 695 -2.54 15.37 18.20
N SER A 696 -3.17 14.47 17.44
CA SER A 696 -3.43 14.67 16.00
C SER A 696 -4.78 15.34 15.71
N THR A 697 -5.53 15.72 16.74
CA THR A 697 -6.78 16.47 16.57
C THR A 697 -6.49 17.97 16.42
N LEU A 698 -7.44 18.71 15.85
CA LEU A 698 -7.32 20.16 15.69
C LEU A 698 -7.72 20.96 16.94
N GLN A 699 -8.01 20.27 18.04
CA GLN A 699 -8.41 20.89 19.30
C GLN A 699 -7.39 20.57 20.38
N GLU A 700 -7.15 21.56 21.23
CA GLU A 700 -6.35 21.38 22.44
C GLU A 700 -7.01 20.34 23.36
N ARG A 701 -6.21 19.53 24.04
CA ARG A 701 -6.69 18.56 25.03
C ARG A 701 -5.95 18.71 26.36
N LYS A 702 -6.69 18.90 27.45
CA LYS A 702 -6.15 18.87 28.82
C LYS A 702 -6.10 17.43 29.30
N VAL A 703 -4.92 17.00 29.74
CA VAL A 703 -4.69 15.61 30.17
C VAL A 703 -3.92 15.59 31.47
N LYS A 704 -4.09 14.50 32.22
CA LYS A 704 -3.23 14.13 33.33
C LYS A 704 -2.30 13.04 32.86
N LEU A 705 -1.00 13.30 32.86
CA LEU A 705 0.04 12.32 32.58
C LEU A 705 0.51 11.69 33.88
N GLU A 706 0.50 10.37 33.94
CA GLU A 706 0.93 9.60 35.10
C GLU A 706 2.10 8.72 34.68
N LEU A 707 3.26 8.96 35.28
CA LEU A 707 4.50 8.21 35.06
C LEU A 707 4.75 7.32 36.26
N GLU A 708 5.03 6.05 36.00
CA GLU A 708 5.29 5.04 37.02
C GLU A 708 6.57 4.26 36.69
N PHE A 709 7.31 3.85 37.72
CA PHE A 709 8.39 2.88 37.59
C PHE A 709 8.08 1.65 38.45
N TYR A 710 8.38 0.50 37.88
CA TYR A 710 8.23 -0.80 38.53
C TYR A 710 9.49 -1.62 38.32
N ASP A 711 10.01 -2.20 39.39
CA ASP A 711 11.21 -3.01 39.35
C ASP A 711 10.85 -4.49 39.39
N LEU A 712 11.18 -5.22 38.31
CA LEU A 712 10.87 -6.64 38.17
C LEU A 712 11.56 -7.51 39.23
N GLU A 713 12.68 -7.05 39.77
CA GLU A 713 13.46 -7.74 40.80
C GLU A 713 13.20 -7.19 42.22
N ALA A 714 12.46 -6.09 42.34
CA ALA A 714 11.95 -5.55 43.61
C ALA A 714 10.42 -5.26 43.50
N PRO A 715 9.57 -6.30 43.28
CA PRO A 715 8.17 -6.15 42.88
C PRO A 715 7.25 -5.48 43.92
N ALA A 716 7.71 -5.34 45.16
CA ALA A 716 6.99 -4.60 46.20
C ALA A 716 7.18 -3.08 46.10
N TRP A 717 8.20 -2.63 45.36
CA TRP A 717 8.50 -1.23 45.16
C TRP A 717 7.82 -0.71 43.90
N LYS A 718 7.20 0.46 44.02
CA LYS A 718 6.62 1.23 42.91
C LYS A 718 6.88 2.71 43.16
N TRP A 719 7.26 3.41 42.10
CA TRP A 719 7.34 4.87 42.10
C TRP A 719 6.29 5.42 41.15
N SER A 720 5.72 6.59 41.48
CA SER A 720 4.75 7.25 40.60
C SER A 720 4.78 8.77 40.76
N GLN A 721 4.57 9.49 39.65
CA GLN A 721 4.37 10.93 39.63
C GLN A 721 3.28 11.31 38.63
N SER A 722 2.52 12.36 38.95
CA SER A 722 1.48 12.91 38.07
C SER A 722 1.82 14.33 37.61
N HIS A 723 1.46 14.65 36.38
CA HIS A 723 1.65 15.95 35.74
C HIS A 723 0.38 16.38 35.00
N ASP A 724 -0.08 17.60 35.28
CA ASP A 724 -1.12 18.22 34.46
C ASP A 724 -0.48 18.78 33.18
N LEU A 725 -1.00 18.39 32.03
CA LEU A 725 -0.48 18.77 30.72
C LEU A 725 -1.58 19.26 29.80
N VAL A 726 -1.18 20.12 28.87
CA VAL A 726 -2.05 20.60 27.78
C VAL A 726 -1.41 20.14 26.47
N LEU A 727 -2.08 19.22 25.78
CA LEU A 727 -1.67 18.75 24.48
C LEU A 727 -2.13 19.73 23.41
N ALA A 728 -1.16 20.42 22.81
CA ALA A 728 -1.41 21.35 21.73
C ALA A 728 -2.04 20.63 20.51
N PRO A 729 -2.89 21.30 19.73
CA PRO A 729 -3.55 20.69 18.58
C PRO A 729 -2.53 20.32 17.50
N ASN A 730 -2.71 19.15 16.91
CA ASN A 730 -2.01 18.65 15.72
C ASN A 730 -0.47 18.64 15.81
N GLN A 731 0.08 18.25 16.96
CA GLN A 731 1.53 18.15 17.17
C GLN A 731 1.88 17.24 18.37
N ALA A 732 3.16 16.90 18.47
CA ALA A 732 3.76 16.35 19.67
C ALA A 732 4.00 17.43 20.74
N THR A 733 3.87 17.04 22.01
CA THR A 733 4.14 17.85 23.19
C THR A 733 5.19 17.15 24.05
N GLU A 734 6.30 17.85 24.33
CA GLU A 734 7.42 17.36 25.13
C GLU A 734 7.55 18.18 26.42
N PRO A 735 7.07 17.68 27.58
CA PRO A 735 7.21 18.39 28.84
C PRO A 735 8.67 18.48 29.23
N LYS A 736 9.19 19.70 29.41
CA LYS A 736 10.62 19.95 29.70
C LYS A 736 11.12 19.23 30.96
N ASN A 737 10.26 19.10 31.97
CA ASN A 737 10.57 18.41 33.23
C ASN A 737 10.55 16.89 33.10
N LEU A 738 10.17 16.34 31.94
CA LEU A 738 10.18 14.92 31.61
C LEU A 738 11.12 14.58 30.45
N GLN A 739 12.00 15.50 30.06
CA GLN A 739 13.11 15.21 29.15
C GLN A 739 14.35 14.90 29.99
N ARG A 740 15.09 13.85 29.61
CA ARG A 740 16.22 13.30 30.37
C ARG A 740 15.85 13.02 31.84
N PHE A 741 14.62 12.61 32.09
CA PHE A 741 14.12 12.29 33.42
C PHE A 741 14.85 11.05 33.95
N LYS A 742 15.44 11.13 35.14
CA LYS A 742 16.20 10.00 35.70
C LYS A 742 15.27 8.84 36.03
N VAL A 743 15.66 7.63 35.60
CA VAL A 743 15.00 6.41 36.07
C VAL A 743 15.09 6.33 37.59
N GLN A 744 14.00 5.89 38.21
CA GLN A 744 13.91 5.78 39.67
C GLN A 744 14.13 4.32 40.07
N TYR A 745 14.73 4.10 41.24
CA TYR A 745 15.11 2.78 41.71
C TYR A 745 14.60 2.55 43.13
N ALA A 746 14.43 1.28 43.52
CA ALA A 746 14.22 0.93 44.91
C ALA A 746 15.43 1.41 45.74
N PRO A 747 15.24 2.00 46.94
CA PRO A 747 16.33 2.57 47.74
C PRO A 747 17.50 1.62 47.97
N GLU A 748 17.22 0.34 48.17
CA GLU A 748 18.20 -0.73 48.36
C GLU A 748 18.93 -1.16 47.08
N ARG A 749 18.51 -0.64 45.94
CA ARG A 749 19.06 -0.89 44.60
C ARG A 749 19.46 0.41 43.90
N GLU A 750 19.71 1.51 44.60
CA GLU A 750 20.22 2.70 43.91
C GLU A 750 21.55 2.40 43.20
N PRO A 751 21.78 2.92 41.97
CA PRO A 751 23.03 2.75 41.27
C PRO A 751 24.22 3.26 42.09
N VAL A 752 25.30 2.48 42.13
CA VAL A 752 26.52 2.86 42.84
C VAL A 752 27.19 4.02 42.14
N LYS A 753 27.52 5.09 42.89
CA LYS A 753 28.27 6.23 42.34
C LYS A 753 29.70 5.80 42.00
N PRO A 754 30.20 6.08 40.78
CA PRO A 754 31.58 5.74 40.42
C PRO A 754 32.60 6.53 41.23
N GLU A 755 33.63 5.81 41.71
CA GLU A 755 34.77 6.39 42.41
C GLU A 755 35.72 7.15 41.46
N SER A 756 35.71 6.82 40.17
CA SER A 756 36.45 7.50 39.09
C SER A 756 35.80 7.25 37.73
N GLU A 757 36.20 7.99 36.68
CA GLU A 757 35.64 7.87 35.32
C GLU A 757 35.83 6.48 34.66
N ASN A 758 36.71 5.63 35.19
CA ASN A 758 36.99 4.30 34.64
C ASN A 758 36.78 3.16 35.65
N ALA A 759 36.06 3.41 36.75
CA ALA A 759 35.80 2.38 37.75
C ALA A 759 34.91 1.26 37.19
N ASP A 760 35.23 0.01 37.54
CA ASP A 760 34.32 -1.11 37.33
C ASP A 760 33.17 -0.99 38.33
N LEU A 761 31.93 -1.01 37.83
CA LEU A 761 30.74 -0.86 38.64
C LEU A 761 30.00 -2.20 38.73
N PRO A 762 29.16 -2.41 39.75
CA PRO A 762 28.12 -3.43 39.62
C PRO A 762 27.16 -3.02 38.48
N PRO A 763 26.50 -3.98 37.80
CA PRO A 763 25.42 -3.67 36.87
C PRO A 763 24.39 -2.76 37.54
N THR A 764 24.02 -1.68 36.86
CA THR A 764 22.94 -0.81 37.35
C THR A 764 21.61 -1.54 37.26
N PRO A 765 20.66 -1.35 38.18
CA PRO A 765 19.36 -2.01 38.10
C PRO A 765 18.42 -1.45 37.02
N SER A 766 18.86 -0.53 36.16
CA SER A 766 18.03 0.01 35.07
C SER A 766 17.51 -1.07 34.12
N TYR A 767 18.20 -2.19 34.00
CA TYR A 767 17.75 -3.32 33.19
C TYR A 767 16.50 -4.04 33.72
N SER A 768 16.17 -3.89 35.02
CA SER A 768 14.99 -4.52 35.64
C SER A 768 13.86 -3.53 35.90
N VAL A 769 14.09 -2.22 35.71
CA VAL A 769 13.10 -1.17 35.96
C VAL A 769 12.32 -0.81 34.70
N VAL A 770 11.05 -1.20 34.65
CA VAL A 770 10.08 -0.84 33.61
C VAL A 770 9.52 0.55 33.89
N ALA A 771 9.49 1.40 32.87
CA ALA A 771 8.85 2.71 32.94
C ALA A 771 7.49 2.62 32.24
N HIS A 772 6.43 3.09 32.88
CA HIS A 772 5.09 3.11 32.32
C HIS A 772 4.52 4.51 32.38
N VAL A 773 3.95 4.96 31.28
CA VAL A 773 3.28 6.25 31.20
C VAL A 773 1.88 6.06 30.66
N ARG A 774 0.93 6.78 31.27
CA ARG A 774 -0.42 6.90 30.75
C ARG A 774 -0.87 8.35 30.72
N ILE A 775 -1.72 8.67 29.75
CA ILE A 775 -2.41 9.95 29.66
C ILE A 775 -3.91 9.72 29.79
N CYS A 776 -4.51 10.38 30.78
CA CYS A 776 -5.94 10.36 31.02
C CYS A 776 -6.54 11.73 30.72
N ASP A 777 -7.78 11.76 30.28
CA ASP A 777 -8.52 13.01 30.19
C ASP A 777 -8.61 13.69 31.55
N ALA A 778 -8.27 14.98 31.63
CA ALA A 778 -8.23 15.70 32.90
C ALA A 778 -9.63 15.89 33.54
N SER A 779 -10.70 15.83 32.75
CA SER A 779 -12.07 16.06 33.21
C SER A 779 -12.84 14.77 33.49
N THR A 780 -12.69 13.76 32.64
CA THR A 780 -13.43 12.48 32.76
C THR A 780 -12.62 11.39 33.44
N GLY A 781 -11.29 11.51 33.48
CA GLY A 781 -10.38 10.44 33.94
C GLY A 781 -10.25 9.29 32.94
N GLU A 782 -10.84 9.39 31.75
CA GLU A 782 -10.76 8.38 30.70
C GLU A 782 -9.33 8.17 30.23
N LEU A 783 -8.87 6.91 30.17
CA LEU A 783 -7.56 6.56 29.62
C LEU A 783 -7.55 6.81 28.10
N LEU A 784 -6.71 7.75 27.65
CA LEU A 784 -6.57 8.06 26.23
C LEU A 784 -5.50 7.19 25.57
N SER A 785 -4.37 7.00 26.24
CA SER A 785 -3.25 6.18 25.78
C SER A 785 -2.34 5.79 26.95
N SER A 786 -1.69 4.64 26.85
CA SER A 786 -0.60 4.20 27.72
C SER A 786 0.54 3.62 26.90
N TYR A 787 1.73 3.62 27.47
CA TYR A 787 2.92 3.00 26.89
C TYR A 787 3.87 2.53 27.99
N SER A 788 4.47 1.36 27.79
CA SER A 788 5.48 0.79 28.67
C SER A 788 6.81 0.64 27.94
N ASP A 789 7.86 1.17 28.53
CA ASP A 789 9.23 0.95 28.08
C ASP A 789 9.86 -0.18 28.90
N TRP A 790 10.06 -1.32 28.23
CA TRP A 790 10.62 -2.53 28.80
C TRP A 790 12.14 -2.55 28.56
N PRO A 791 12.97 -2.48 29.62
CA PRO A 791 14.42 -2.48 29.47
C PRO A 791 15.00 -3.85 29.09
N GLN A 792 14.28 -4.96 29.28
CA GLN A 792 14.66 -6.29 28.81
C GLN A 792 13.41 -7.14 28.53
N PRO A 793 13.51 -8.15 27.64
CA PRO A 793 12.52 -9.24 27.58
C PRO A 793 12.49 -9.96 28.94
N PRO A 794 11.41 -9.86 29.74
CA PRO A 794 11.39 -10.48 31.06
C PRO A 794 11.26 -12.00 30.92
N SER A 795 11.89 -12.77 31.82
CA SER A 795 11.39 -14.10 32.16
C SER A 795 10.25 -13.92 33.17
N LEU A 796 9.01 -13.93 32.70
CA LEU A 796 7.84 -13.80 33.58
C LEU A 796 7.56 -15.14 34.28
N ASN A 797 7.75 -15.18 35.60
CA ASN A 797 7.28 -16.28 36.44
C ASN A 797 5.83 -15.99 36.88
N ILE A 798 4.85 -16.64 36.24
CA ILE A 798 3.45 -16.55 36.64
C ILE A 798 3.20 -17.56 37.78
N LYS A 799 2.88 -17.07 38.97
CA LYS A 799 2.27 -17.90 40.03
C LYS A 799 0.75 -17.79 39.96
N LYS A 800 0.10 -18.92 39.70
CA LYS A 800 -1.35 -19.09 39.73
C LYS A 800 -1.87 -19.01 41.18
N SER A 801 -2.92 -18.24 41.41
CA SER A 801 -3.75 -18.30 42.61
C SER A 801 -5.21 -18.46 42.20
N ASN A 802 -5.70 -19.72 42.22
CA ASN A 802 -7.08 -20.14 41.94
C ASN A 802 -7.68 -19.74 40.55
N ASP A 803 -9.00 -20.00 40.39
CA ASP A 803 -9.78 -20.04 39.14
C ASP A 803 -10.33 -18.69 38.67
N LYS A 804 -9.49 -17.68 38.43
CA LYS A 804 -9.93 -16.46 37.73
C LYS A 804 -8.95 -16.02 36.63
N LEU A 805 -9.35 -16.27 35.38
CA LEU A 805 -8.99 -15.50 34.20
C LEU A 805 -10.27 -14.76 33.78
N THR A 806 -10.24 -13.43 33.62
CA THR A 806 -11.41 -12.67 33.14
C THR A 806 -11.08 -11.96 31.84
N LEU A 807 -11.44 -12.63 30.75
CA LEU A 807 -11.87 -12.10 29.47
C LEU A 807 -13.37 -12.46 29.37
N SER A 808 -14.29 -11.60 28.90
CA SER A 808 -15.71 -12.00 28.80
C SER A 808 -16.53 -11.33 27.69
N VAL A 809 -17.38 -12.14 27.01
CA VAL A 809 -18.46 -11.71 26.10
C VAL A 809 -19.64 -12.72 26.07
N LYS A 810 -20.83 -12.26 25.66
CA LYS A 810 -22.18 -12.87 25.87
C LYS A 810 -22.92 -13.27 24.56
N ALA A 811 -22.74 -14.51 24.06
CA ALA A 811 -23.60 -15.27 23.11
C ALA A 811 -23.89 -14.68 21.66
N PRO A 812 -24.53 -15.39 20.67
CA PRO A 812 -23.85 -16.03 19.51
C PRO A 812 -24.35 -15.71 18.06
N LEU A 813 -23.51 -15.86 17.00
CA LEU A 813 -23.81 -16.40 15.61
C LEU A 813 -22.66 -16.22 14.54
N ARG A 814 -22.28 -17.31 13.81
CA ARG A 814 -21.58 -17.47 12.47
C ARG A 814 -20.13 -16.89 12.23
N PRO A 815 -19.35 -17.37 11.22
CA PRO A 815 -17.92 -17.72 11.37
C PRO A 815 -16.89 -16.61 11.09
N GLU A 816 -15.62 -16.94 11.42
CA GLU A 816 -14.37 -16.15 11.45
C GLU A 816 -14.09 -15.48 12.82
N VAL A 817 -12.95 -15.83 13.42
CA VAL A 817 -12.55 -15.27 14.72
C VAL A 817 -11.91 -13.91 14.48
N LYS A 818 -12.46 -12.83 15.04
CA LYS A 818 -11.91 -11.47 14.95
C LYS A 818 -11.46 -11.00 16.33
N TRP A 819 -10.21 -10.53 16.41
CA TRP A 819 -9.62 -10.03 17.64
C TRP A 819 -9.58 -8.50 17.63
N SER A 820 -10.05 -7.87 18.70
CA SER A 820 -9.94 -6.41 18.87
C SER A 820 -8.49 -5.95 19.04
N ASP A 821 -7.66 -6.81 19.63
CA ASP A 821 -6.21 -6.71 19.78
C ASP A 821 -5.61 -8.12 19.90
N ASN A 822 -4.35 -8.33 19.50
CA ASN A 822 -3.64 -9.61 19.63
C ASN A 822 -2.15 -9.43 19.96
N ALA A 823 -1.76 -8.25 20.46
CA ALA A 823 -0.38 -7.96 20.87
C ALA A 823 -0.41 -6.91 21.98
N LEU A 824 -0.43 -7.32 23.25
CA LEU A 824 -0.65 -6.39 24.37
C LEU A 824 0.55 -6.33 25.32
N ASP A 825 0.80 -5.12 25.83
CA ASP A 825 1.58 -4.91 27.05
C ASP A 825 0.63 -4.91 28.25
N LEU A 826 0.98 -5.65 29.30
CA LEU A 826 0.19 -5.70 30.53
C LEU A 826 0.94 -4.98 31.66
N TRP A 827 0.23 -4.10 32.38
CA TRP A 827 0.76 -3.37 33.53
C TRP A 827 0.04 -3.80 34.83
N PRO A 828 0.75 -3.98 35.96
CA PRO A 828 0.11 -4.37 37.22
C PRO A 828 -1.03 -3.42 37.65
N GLY A 829 -2.22 -3.99 37.81
CA GLY A 829 -3.42 -3.25 38.20
C GLY A 829 -4.18 -2.59 37.05
N GLU A 830 -3.71 -2.73 35.80
CA GLU A 830 -4.41 -2.29 34.60
C GLU A 830 -5.09 -3.50 33.93
N GLU A 831 -6.43 -3.52 33.92
CA GLU A 831 -7.19 -4.54 33.22
C GLU A 831 -7.23 -4.23 31.72
N GLN A 832 -6.77 -5.16 30.88
CA GLN A 832 -6.93 -5.11 29.43
C GLN A 832 -8.02 -6.08 28.98
N THR A 833 -8.93 -5.61 28.14
CA THR A 833 -10.00 -6.45 27.57
C THR A 833 -9.78 -6.65 26.08
N VAL A 834 -9.56 -7.90 25.67
CA VAL A 834 -9.60 -8.30 24.27
C VAL A 834 -10.98 -8.86 23.96
N VAL A 835 -11.70 -8.20 23.06
CA VAL A 835 -12.96 -8.70 22.51
C VAL A 835 -12.61 -9.64 21.37
N VAL A 836 -13.08 -10.88 21.48
CA VAL A 836 -12.89 -11.91 20.46
C VAL A 836 -14.25 -12.32 19.94
N ASP A 837 -14.55 -11.90 18.73
CA ASP A 837 -15.75 -12.33 18.02
C ASP A 837 -15.48 -13.72 17.43
N GLY A 838 -16.46 -14.64 17.49
CA GLY A 838 -16.39 -15.93 16.80
C GLY A 838 -15.58 -17.05 17.49
N LEU A 839 -15.13 -16.87 18.74
CA LEU A 839 -14.24 -17.81 19.45
C LEU A 839 -14.83 -19.23 19.64
N GLY A 840 -16.13 -19.33 19.93
CA GLY A 840 -16.82 -20.63 20.12
C GLY A 840 -16.24 -21.46 21.26
N SER A 841 -16.12 -22.78 21.07
CA SER A 841 -15.51 -23.72 22.04
C SER A 841 -14.02 -23.96 21.80
N ARG A 842 -13.35 -23.06 21.09
CA ARG A 842 -11.92 -23.19 20.76
C ARG A 842 -11.10 -22.89 22.00
N LYS A 843 -9.97 -23.58 22.13
CA LYS A 843 -8.97 -23.23 23.14
C LYS A 843 -8.23 -21.97 22.72
N LEU A 844 -7.92 -21.12 23.68
CA LEU A 844 -7.05 -19.97 23.49
C LEU A 844 -5.62 -20.39 23.75
N LEU A 845 -4.70 -20.08 22.84
CA LEU A 845 -3.27 -20.19 23.10
C LEU A 845 -2.75 -18.79 23.40
N VAL A 846 -2.20 -18.58 24.59
CA VAL A 846 -1.59 -17.29 24.96
C VAL A 846 -0.09 -17.47 25.04
N GLN A 847 0.63 -16.73 24.20
CA GLN A 847 2.09 -16.63 24.20
C GLN A 847 2.51 -15.27 24.71
N TYR A 848 3.63 -15.23 25.41
CA TYR A 848 4.24 -13.99 25.87
C TYR A 848 5.76 -14.14 25.88
N LEU A 849 6.46 -13.01 25.87
CA LEU A 849 7.91 -12.95 25.91
C LEU A 849 8.45 -13.62 27.20
N GLY A 850 9.27 -14.67 27.05
CA GLY A 850 9.74 -15.50 28.15
C GLY A 850 8.89 -16.76 28.42
N SER A 851 7.82 -17.00 27.66
CA SER A 851 7.08 -18.27 27.60
C SER A 851 6.52 -18.48 26.18
N GLU A 852 7.41 -18.80 25.26
CA GLU A 852 7.12 -18.90 23.83
C GLU A 852 6.29 -20.15 23.49
N HIS A 853 6.36 -21.20 24.31
CA HIS A 853 5.43 -22.33 24.27
C HIS A 853 4.11 -21.88 24.88
N GLY A 854 3.18 -21.43 24.05
CA GLY A 854 1.93 -20.83 24.51
C GLY A 854 1.18 -21.69 25.53
N THR A 855 0.53 -21.04 26.47
CA THR A 855 -0.31 -21.71 27.46
C THR A 855 -1.73 -21.83 26.92
N GLU A 856 -2.28 -23.06 26.89
CA GLU A 856 -3.68 -23.29 26.53
C GLU A 856 -4.60 -22.85 27.68
N PHE A 857 -5.57 -22.01 27.36
CA PHE A 857 -6.68 -21.66 28.24
C PHE A 857 -7.97 -22.24 27.68
N SER A 858 -8.71 -22.93 28.56
CA SER A 858 -10.08 -23.35 28.28
C SER A 858 -10.98 -22.14 28.49
N VAL A 859 -11.79 -21.81 27.49
CA VAL A 859 -12.75 -20.71 27.50
C VAL A 859 -14.01 -21.11 28.26
#